data_AF-A0A059DRW9-F1
#
_entry.id   AF-A0A059DRW9-F1
#
_cell.length_a   1.000
_cell.length_b   1.000
_cell.length_c   1.000
_cell.angle_alpha   90.00
_cell.angle_beta   90.00
_cell.angle_gamma   90.00
#
_symmetry.space_group_name_H-M   'P 1'
#
loop_
_entity.id
_entity.type
_entity.pdbx_description
1 polymer ?
#
loop_
_entity_poly.entity_id
_entity_poly.type
_entity_poly.pdbx_seq_one_letter_code
_entity_poly.pdbx_strand_id
1 'polypeptide(L)'
;MTDKRGEAARRETAALWFAELQAADVSQAIWERFLEWERDPANAAAYREIETTLGILDQTSLSQAETGSETRPGRGRKSALLALAAAAAVILLSATALMTLRKPGAGPSPLTYATAIGEQQAVTLEDGSVITLNTNTRLTVLYSKTERLIRLTQGEALFEVEHADRPFLVEAAGTRTRALGTEFDIHAKESSVSVTLIRGSVRVTGSRPEEGKSPPGEMPGESLQDAVAALASQVWGTNSGGIADERAKAAGLDLADRRLQQTLALTKEIIGFPRHLSQHVGGFVITRGRLDELCPVENAAMADRTIIEWDKDDIDVIGMLKVDVLALGMLSCIRKAFDLLRTWKGMSYSLATLPPEDPAVYDMLCVADTIGVFQVESRAQMSFLPRMRPRCFYDLVIEVAIIRPGPIQGDMVHPYIKRRRKEEAIVYPSEALEPVLGKTLGVPLFQEQAMQIAIVAAGFTATEADQLRRALGSFRGPGSVETFRERFIAGCLRNGYDLTFAETCFRQLEGFSGYGFPESHAASFALLVYASSWIKCHHPEVFCCALLNAQPMGFYAPAQIIRDARAHGVKVLPVCAERSYWDNVLEPAGDGSLAVRLGFRQIKGISEEDGHWLAAARGNGYRSIDAVWRRAGVGRGVLSRLAGADGFAEYGLSRRDAVWEVKGLGGDKPLPLFEREGEGLPAIASDLPAMSEREEVFEDYVATRLTLRDHPVRLLRPEIGRFTEAAAIRNAPDRQWITVTGLVITRQRPGTASGVIFLTLEDDTGVSNVIVWPGTFEKYRKQVMAGRLVRVTGRLQREGIVTHVVSSRIEDLSCLLDTLGDASSAGTLIDPTHDNADDVKRPTPSGEYGPRRPERKPLSEEITAELQRAQQLRYGTGGRHPREQAKKLFYSRDFH
;
A
#
# COMPACT_ATOMS: atom_id res chain seq x y z
N MET A 1 -24.85 -1.66 56.29
CA MET A 1 -23.43 -1.30 56.04
C MET A 1 -22.48 -2.35 56.66
N THR A 2 -22.83 -3.63 56.55
CA THR A 2 -22.16 -4.73 57.29
C THR A 2 -22.13 -5.96 56.37
N ASP A 3 -21.13 -6.01 55.47
CA ASP A 3 -20.45 -7.24 54.99
C ASP A 3 -19.27 -6.93 54.03
N LYS A 4 -19.11 -5.67 53.59
CA LYS A 4 -18.02 -5.30 52.65
C LYS A 4 -16.60 -5.53 53.19
N ARG A 5 -16.39 -5.53 54.51
CA ARG A 5 -15.08 -5.84 55.11
C ARG A 5 -14.77 -7.34 55.11
N GLY A 6 -15.79 -8.20 55.24
CA GLY A 6 -15.61 -9.66 55.21
C GLY A 6 -15.28 -10.14 53.80
N GLU A 7 -15.95 -9.56 52.80
CA GLU A 7 -15.74 -9.89 51.39
C GLU A 7 -14.35 -9.47 50.88
N ALA A 8 -13.85 -8.30 51.31
CA ALA A 8 -12.50 -7.84 50.98
C ALA A 8 -11.41 -8.75 51.60
N ALA A 9 -11.56 -9.13 52.87
CA ALA A 9 -10.61 -10.04 53.53
C ALA A 9 -10.59 -11.44 52.89
N ARG A 10 -11.74 -11.93 52.42
CA ARG A 10 -11.82 -13.22 51.69
C ARG A 10 -11.12 -13.16 50.33
N ARG A 11 -11.28 -12.05 49.58
CA ARG A 11 -10.56 -11.86 48.30
C ARG A 11 -9.05 -11.75 48.49
N GLU A 12 -8.60 -11.07 49.54
CA GLU A 12 -7.18 -10.99 49.89
C GLU A 12 -6.62 -12.38 50.25
N THR A 13 -7.36 -13.15 51.05
CA THR A 13 -7.00 -14.54 51.38
C THR A 13 -7.01 -15.45 50.14
N ALA A 14 -7.97 -15.26 49.22
CA ALA A 14 -8.05 -15.99 47.97
C ALA A 14 -6.83 -15.72 47.06
N ALA A 15 -6.37 -14.48 46.99
CA ALA A 15 -5.18 -14.11 46.23
C ALA A 15 -3.89 -14.69 46.82
N LEU A 16 -3.78 -14.75 48.15
CA LEU A 16 -2.65 -15.41 48.82
C LEU A 16 -2.63 -16.92 48.53
N TRP A 17 -3.79 -17.59 48.59
CA TRP A 17 -3.90 -18.99 48.19
C TRP A 17 -3.52 -19.21 46.73
N PHE A 18 -3.97 -18.33 45.83
CA PHE A 18 -3.63 -18.42 44.40
C PHE A 18 -2.11 -18.32 44.20
N ALA A 19 -1.44 -17.40 44.90
CA ALA A 19 0.02 -17.25 44.82
C ALA A 19 0.78 -18.46 45.42
N GLU A 20 0.36 -18.99 46.57
CA GLU A 20 1.00 -20.17 47.18
C GLU A 20 0.87 -21.44 46.34
N LEU A 21 -0.26 -21.59 45.62
CA LEU A 21 -0.53 -22.75 44.77
C LEU A 21 0.19 -22.72 43.41
N GLN A 22 0.77 -21.58 43.01
CA GLN A 22 1.59 -21.44 41.80
C GLN A 22 3.10 -21.67 42.04
N ALA A 23 3.51 -21.95 43.28
CA ALA A 23 4.89 -22.29 43.59
C ALA A 23 5.27 -23.67 43.00
N ALA A 24 6.52 -23.85 42.54
CA ALA A 24 6.96 -25.06 41.84
C ALA A 24 6.87 -26.36 42.67
N ASP A 25 6.91 -26.27 44.01
CA ASP A 25 6.97 -27.41 44.92
C ASP A 25 5.86 -27.35 46.00
N VAL A 26 4.58 -27.40 45.61
CA VAL A 26 3.46 -27.40 46.57
C VAL A 26 3.39 -28.72 47.34
N SER A 27 3.57 -28.66 48.66
CA SER A 27 3.43 -29.84 49.53
C SER A 27 1.97 -30.29 49.68
N GLN A 28 1.74 -31.59 49.88
CA GLN A 28 0.41 -32.16 50.06
C GLN A 28 -0.36 -31.55 51.25
N ALA A 29 0.35 -31.14 52.30
CA ALA A 29 -0.26 -30.50 53.48
C ALA A 29 -0.80 -29.07 53.18
N ILE A 30 -0.25 -28.37 52.19
CA ILE A 30 -0.74 -27.05 51.76
C ILE A 30 -2.01 -27.23 50.92
N TRP A 31 -2.03 -28.23 50.04
CA TRP A 31 -3.18 -28.56 49.21
C TRP A 31 -4.42 -28.95 50.04
N GLU A 32 -4.22 -29.76 51.10
CA GLU A 32 -5.31 -30.16 51.99
C GLU A 32 -5.91 -28.98 52.78
N ARG A 33 -5.08 -28.01 53.19
CA ARG A 33 -5.54 -26.78 53.87
C ARG A 33 -6.30 -25.84 52.94
N PHE A 34 -5.89 -25.75 51.68
CA PHE A 34 -6.63 -25.01 50.66
C PHE A 34 -8.01 -25.62 50.43
N LEU A 35 -8.09 -26.94 50.22
CA LEU A 35 -9.35 -27.65 50.01
C LEU A 35 -10.31 -27.53 51.20
N GLU A 36 -9.79 -27.48 52.43
CA GLU A 36 -10.60 -27.25 53.62
C GLU A 36 -11.14 -25.82 53.71
N TRP A 37 -10.34 -24.83 53.28
CA TRP A 37 -10.75 -23.42 53.21
C TRP A 37 -11.76 -23.14 52.08
N GLU A 38 -11.62 -23.82 50.93
CA GLU A 38 -12.48 -23.69 49.75
C GLU A 38 -13.88 -24.30 49.96
N ARG A 39 -14.06 -25.18 50.96
CA ARG A 39 -15.38 -25.79 51.25
C ARG A 39 -16.49 -24.79 51.54
N ASP A 40 -16.17 -23.58 51.98
CA ASP A 40 -17.15 -22.50 52.08
C ASP A 40 -17.48 -21.95 50.67
N PRO A 41 -18.74 -22.01 50.21
CA PRO A 41 -19.14 -21.55 48.89
C PRO A 41 -18.74 -20.11 48.57
N ALA A 42 -18.64 -19.23 49.58
CA ALA A 42 -18.23 -17.85 49.38
C ALA A 42 -16.72 -17.70 49.19
N ASN A 43 -15.90 -18.59 49.78
CA ASN A 43 -14.46 -18.64 49.54
C ASN A 43 -14.16 -19.22 48.14
N ALA A 44 -14.86 -20.27 47.73
CA ALA A 44 -14.76 -20.85 46.38
C ALA A 44 -15.19 -19.86 45.28
N ALA A 45 -16.17 -19.00 45.56
CA ALA A 45 -16.56 -17.93 44.64
C ALA A 45 -15.47 -16.85 44.53
N ALA A 46 -14.91 -16.41 45.66
CA ALA A 46 -13.81 -15.44 45.69
C ALA A 46 -12.54 -15.97 45.02
N TYR A 47 -12.20 -17.26 45.21
CA TYR A 47 -11.06 -17.89 44.56
C TYR A 47 -11.24 -18.00 43.04
N ARG A 48 -12.41 -18.44 42.56
CA ARG A 48 -12.72 -18.45 41.12
C ARG A 48 -12.70 -17.06 40.50
N GLU A 49 -13.14 -16.03 41.23
CA GLU A 49 -13.05 -14.64 40.77
C GLU A 49 -11.60 -14.21 40.59
N ILE A 50 -10.71 -14.52 41.54
CA ILE A 50 -9.28 -14.23 41.45
C ILE A 50 -8.59 -15.07 40.36
N GLU A 51 -8.89 -16.36 40.25
CA GLU A 51 -8.38 -17.25 39.20
C GLU A 51 -8.81 -16.79 37.80
N THR A 52 -10.05 -16.33 37.64
CA THR A 52 -10.52 -15.78 36.36
C THR A 52 -9.83 -14.45 36.08
N THR A 53 -9.70 -13.58 37.08
CA THR A 53 -9.14 -12.23 36.89
C THR A 53 -7.62 -12.27 36.65
N LEU A 54 -6.88 -13.07 37.41
CA LEU A 54 -5.43 -13.23 37.29
C LEU A 54 -5.03 -14.27 36.23
N GLY A 55 -5.85 -15.28 35.96
CA GLY A 55 -5.66 -16.21 34.84
C GLY A 55 -5.87 -15.56 33.47
N ILE A 56 -6.60 -14.44 33.39
CA ILE A 56 -6.64 -13.58 32.20
C ILE A 56 -5.34 -12.75 32.07
N LEU A 57 -4.72 -12.38 33.20
CA LEU A 57 -3.47 -11.58 33.23
C LEU A 57 -2.20 -12.42 32.98
N ASP A 58 -2.18 -13.69 33.36
CA ASP A 58 -1.05 -14.61 33.10
C ASP A 58 -0.97 -15.04 31.62
N GLN A 59 -2.02 -14.75 30.82
CA GLN A 59 -2.03 -14.89 29.37
C GLN A 59 -1.68 -13.59 28.61
N THR A 60 -1.24 -12.51 29.28
CA THR A 60 -0.88 -11.26 28.59
C THR A 60 0.46 -10.61 28.93
N SER A 61 1.27 -11.13 29.86
CA SER A 61 2.60 -10.54 30.07
C SER A 61 3.50 -11.41 30.94
N LEU A 62 4.51 -12.05 30.33
CA LEU A 62 5.89 -12.18 30.83
C LEU A 62 6.73 -12.94 29.78
N SER A 63 7.55 -12.22 29.03
CA SER A 63 8.82 -12.75 28.53
C SER A 63 9.93 -12.00 29.27
N GLN A 64 10.76 -12.67 30.08
CA GLN A 64 12.19 -12.38 30.35
C GLN A 64 12.78 -13.68 30.97
N ALA A 65 13.77 -14.35 30.37
CA ALA A 65 15.23 -14.08 30.49
C ALA A 65 15.64 -13.96 31.98
N GLU A 66 16.42 -14.85 32.59
CA GLU A 66 17.86 -15.04 32.36
C GLU A 66 18.49 -16.20 33.18
N THR A 67 19.66 -16.64 32.70
CA THR A 67 20.84 -17.21 33.40
C THR A 67 20.89 -18.69 33.83
N GLY A 68 21.94 -19.37 33.36
CA GLY A 68 22.37 -20.67 33.89
C GLY A 68 23.36 -21.45 33.03
N SER A 69 24.48 -20.83 32.61
CA SER A 69 25.65 -21.58 32.13
C SER A 69 26.40 -22.17 33.33
N GLU A 70 26.51 -23.49 33.41
CA GLU A 70 27.64 -24.14 34.09
C GLU A 70 28.29 -25.25 33.24
N THR A 71 29.61 -25.27 33.33
CA THR A 71 30.56 -25.99 32.48
C THR A 71 31.06 -27.30 33.10
N ARG A 72 31.16 -28.35 32.26
CA ARG A 72 32.20 -29.44 32.20
C ARG A 72 32.25 -30.50 33.35
N PRO A 73 33.01 -31.62 33.20
CA PRO A 73 33.21 -32.55 32.06
C PRO A 73 33.27 -34.07 32.46
N GLY A 74 33.18 -34.98 31.48
CA GLY A 74 34.11 -36.14 31.42
C GLY A 74 33.59 -37.59 31.52
N ARG A 75 34.22 -38.44 30.68
CA ARG A 75 34.35 -39.93 30.70
C ARG A 75 33.06 -40.73 30.44
N GLY A 76 33.02 -41.84 29.70
CA GLY A 76 34.05 -42.70 29.11
C GLY A 76 33.38 -43.82 28.31
N ARG A 77 34.20 -44.56 27.57
CA ARG A 77 33.88 -45.54 26.52
C ARG A 77 33.55 -46.94 27.07
N LYS A 78 32.69 -47.68 26.34
CA LYS A 78 32.52 -49.18 26.27
C LYS A 78 31.81 -49.81 27.49
N SER A 79 30.91 -50.78 27.37
CA SER A 79 30.86 -52.06 26.61
C SER A 79 29.38 -52.52 26.45
N ALA A 80 28.85 -52.92 25.30
CA ALA A 80 29.10 -54.13 24.50
C ALA A 80 28.91 -55.46 25.25
N LEU A 81 28.11 -56.35 24.63
CA LEU A 81 27.98 -57.80 24.84
C LEU A 81 27.27 -58.27 26.12
N LEU A 82 25.96 -58.58 25.99
CA LEU A 82 25.36 -59.78 26.64
C LEU A 82 23.92 -60.12 26.22
N ALA A 83 23.22 -59.35 25.38
CA ALA A 83 21.82 -59.64 25.05
C ALA A 83 21.59 -60.29 23.66
N LEU A 84 22.63 -60.88 23.05
CA LEU A 84 22.58 -61.44 21.68
C LEU A 84 22.38 -62.97 21.61
N ALA A 85 22.12 -63.64 22.74
CA ALA A 85 21.98 -65.11 22.77
C ALA A 85 20.54 -65.62 22.97
N ALA A 86 19.56 -64.76 23.25
CA ALA A 86 18.17 -65.19 23.52
C ALA A 86 17.23 -65.09 22.31
N ALA A 87 17.62 -64.40 21.24
CA ALA A 87 16.75 -64.10 20.09
C ALA A 87 16.62 -65.25 19.08
N ALA A 88 17.53 -66.23 19.06
CA ALA A 88 17.56 -67.24 18.00
C ALA A 88 16.56 -68.40 18.18
N ALA A 89 16.10 -68.67 19.42
CA ALA A 89 15.22 -69.82 19.69
C ALA A 89 13.72 -69.49 19.55
N VAL A 90 13.33 -68.22 19.64
CA VAL A 90 11.93 -67.76 19.54
C VAL A 90 11.49 -67.58 18.07
N ILE A 91 12.45 -67.37 17.17
CA ILE A 91 12.21 -67.14 15.73
C ILE A 91 11.87 -68.44 14.97
N LEU A 92 12.30 -69.60 15.48
CA LEU A 92 12.07 -70.90 14.81
C LEU A 92 10.73 -71.55 15.15
N LEU A 93 10.10 -71.20 16.28
CA LEU A 93 8.80 -71.73 16.69
C LEU A 93 7.60 -70.88 16.21
N SER A 94 7.84 -69.63 15.83
CA SER A 94 6.83 -68.71 15.30
C SER A 94 6.64 -68.84 13.77
N ALA A 95 7.62 -69.39 13.05
CA ALA A 95 7.61 -69.53 11.59
C ALA A 95 6.75 -70.70 11.07
N THR A 96 6.45 -71.72 11.88
CA THR A 96 5.66 -72.90 11.47
C THR A 96 4.17 -72.77 11.77
N ALA A 97 3.76 -71.87 12.67
CA ALA A 97 2.34 -71.63 13.00
C ALA A 97 1.66 -70.61 12.06
N LEU A 98 2.42 -69.81 11.31
CA LEU A 98 1.86 -68.73 10.48
C LEU A 98 1.79 -69.06 8.96
N MET A 99 2.11 -70.29 8.57
CA MET A 99 2.06 -70.72 7.16
C MET A 99 0.73 -71.40 6.74
N THR A 100 -0.22 -71.62 7.65
CA THR A 100 -1.47 -72.35 7.34
C THR A 100 -2.76 -71.50 7.41
N LEU A 101 -2.68 -70.19 7.63
CA LEU A 101 -3.87 -69.31 7.64
C LEU A 101 -3.66 -68.05 6.78
N ARG A 102 -3.64 -68.25 5.46
CA ARG A 102 -3.69 -67.15 4.48
C ARG A 102 -5.13 -66.98 4.01
N LYS A 103 -5.84 -65.97 4.54
CA LYS A 103 -7.02 -65.36 3.87
C LYS A 103 -6.55 -64.21 2.97
N PRO A 104 -7.10 -64.04 1.76
CA PRO A 104 -6.80 -62.88 0.93
C PRO A 104 -7.72 -61.69 1.29
N GLY A 105 -7.13 -60.50 1.39
CA GLY A 105 -7.87 -59.22 1.34
C GLY A 105 -7.93 -58.43 2.66
N ALA A 106 -6.84 -57.79 3.05
CA ALA A 106 -6.87 -56.62 3.93
C ALA A 106 -5.93 -55.57 3.32
N GLY A 107 -6.40 -54.33 3.15
CA GLY A 107 -5.55 -53.19 2.80
C GLY A 107 -4.50 -52.93 3.88
N PRO A 108 -3.49 -52.08 3.61
CA PRO A 108 -2.45 -51.77 4.58
C PRO A 108 -3.05 -51.22 5.88
N SER A 109 -2.60 -51.74 7.02
CA SER A 109 -3.03 -51.27 8.35
C SER A 109 -2.56 -49.82 8.58
N PRO A 110 -3.38 -48.97 9.23
CA PRO A 110 -2.98 -47.60 9.57
C PRO A 110 -1.78 -47.60 10.54
N LEU A 111 -0.77 -46.78 10.28
CA LEU A 111 0.35 -46.56 11.18
C LEU A 111 0.03 -45.34 12.06
N THR A 112 -0.15 -45.54 13.36
CA THR A 112 -0.47 -44.45 14.30
C THR A 112 0.78 -44.08 15.11
N TYR A 113 1.08 -42.79 15.18
CA TYR A 113 2.18 -42.21 15.95
C TYR A 113 1.63 -41.24 16.99
N ALA A 114 2.20 -41.24 18.20
CA ALA A 114 1.80 -40.32 19.26
C ALA A 114 2.97 -39.97 20.20
N THR A 115 2.98 -38.75 20.73
CA THR A 115 3.96 -38.23 21.70
C THR A 115 3.27 -37.79 23.00
N ALA A 116 3.93 -37.95 24.15
CA ALA A 116 3.44 -37.47 25.45
C ALA A 116 3.68 -35.95 25.67
N ILE A 117 3.23 -35.42 26.81
CA ILE A 117 3.48 -34.01 27.20
C ILE A 117 4.97 -33.83 27.52
N GLY A 118 5.67 -32.99 26.76
CA GLY A 118 7.12 -32.74 26.89
C GLY A 118 8.01 -33.63 26.00
N GLU A 119 7.42 -34.46 25.15
CA GLU A 119 8.12 -35.38 24.24
C GLU A 119 8.03 -34.90 22.79
N GLN A 120 9.14 -34.93 22.05
CA GLN A 120 9.17 -34.72 20.60
C GLN A 120 9.76 -35.95 19.92
N GLN A 121 9.20 -36.34 18.78
CA GLN A 121 9.66 -37.51 18.04
C GLN A 121 9.67 -37.25 16.54
N ALA A 122 10.80 -37.49 15.88
CA ALA A 122 10.90 -37.49 14.43
C ALA A 122 10.70 -38.91 13.88
N VAL A 123 9.85 -39.02 12.86
CA VAL A 123 9.51 -40.28 12.18
C VAL A 123 9.80 -40.12 10.69
N THR A 124 10.67 -40.96 10.16
CA THR A 124 10.93 -41.04 8.72
C THR A 124 9.97 -42.05 8.07
N LEU A 125 9.27 -41.61 7.04
CA LEU A 125 8.33 -42.41 6.25
C LEU A 125 9.06 -43.24 5.18
N GLU A 126 8.40 -44.28 4.65
CA GLU A 126 8.98 -45.19 3.64
C GLU A 126 9.40 -44.48 2.34
N ASP A 127 8.84 -43.31 2.06
CA ASP A 127 9.13 -42.49 0.88
C ASP A 127 10.22 -41.43 1.10
N GLY A 128 10.86 -41.41 2.28
CA GLY A 128 11.90 -40.45 2.64
C GLY A 128 11.40 -39.16 3.29
N SER A 129 10.08 -38.92 3.34
CA SER A 129 9.52 -37.75 4.04
C SER A 129 9.72 -37.88 5.55
N VAL A 130 9.99 -36.78 6.24
CA VAL A 130 10.18 -36.75 7.70
C VAL A 130 9.02 -36.01 8.36
N ILE A 131 8.44 -36.60 9.40
CA ILE A 131 7.41 -35.99 10.24
C ILE A 131 7.97 -35.82 11.64
N THR A 132 8.07 -34.57 12.10
CA THR A 132 8.47 -34.27 13.48
C THR A 132 7.23 -33.95 14.30
N LEU A 133 6.84 -34.88 15.18
CA LEU A 133 5.73 -34.74 16.11
C LEU A 133 6.17 -33.88 17.30
N ASN A 134 5.45 -32.79 17.57
CA ASN A 134 5.68 -31.96 18.75
C ASN A 134 4.99 -32.58 19.99
N THR A 135 5.06 -31.93 21.14
CA THR A 135 4.42 -32.37 22.40
C THR A 135 2.91 -32.63 22.25
N ASN A 136 2.42 -33.73 22.85
CA ASN A 136 1.00 -34.11 22.87
C ASN A 136 0.35 -34.24 21.49
N THR A 137 1.08 -34.85 20.55
CA THR A 137 0.65 -34.98 19.16
C THR A 137 0.20 -36.40 18.86
N ARG A 138 -0.86 -36.56 18.07
CA ARG A 138 -1.34 -37.87 17.59
C ARG A 138 -1.73 -37.78 16.12
N LEU A 139 -1.10 -38.63 15.31
CA LEU A 139 -1.37 -38.72 13.87
C LEU A 139 -1.43 -40.17 13.37
N THR A 140 -2.16 -40.38 12.30
CA THR A 140 -2.30 -41.68 11.63
C THR A 140 -1.92 -41.55 10.16
N VAL A 141 -1.01 -42.39 9.69
CA VAL A 141 -0.57 -42.45 8.29
C VAL A 141 -1.28 -43.60 7.58
N LEU A 142 -1.90 -43.28 6.45
CA LEU A 142 -2.63 -44.19 5.57
C LEU A 142 -2.01 -44.14 4.17
N TYR A 143 -1.36 -45.24 3.77
CA TYR A 143 -0.87 -45.40 2.41
C TYR A 143 -1.93 -46.04 1.54
N SER A 144 -2.30 -45.37 0.45
CA SER A 144 -3.11 -45.97 -0.61
C SER A 144 -2.27 -46.13 -1.90
N LYS A 145 -2.84 -46.80 -2.90
CA LYS A 145 -2.21 -46.92 -4.22
C LYS A 145 -2.13 -45.58 -4.95
N THR A 146 -2.93 -44.58 -4.55
CA THR A 146 -3.10 -43.31 -5.26
C THR A 146 -2.73 -42.08 -4.45
N GLU A 147 -2.55 -42.19 -3.12
CA GLU A 147 -2.24 -41.07 -2.24
C GLU A 147 -1.55 -41.50 -0.94
N ARG A 148 -0.86 -40.55 -0.31
CA ARG A 148 -0.32 -40.65 1.05
C ARG A 148 -1.17 -39.73 1.93
N LEU A 149 -2.01 -40.29 2.80
CA LEU A 149 -2.93 -39.52 3.65
C LEU A 149 -2.49 -39.58 5.11
N ILE A 150 -2.25 -38.43 5.72
CA ILE A 150 -1.91 -38.27 7.13
C ILE A 150 -3.10 -37.62 7.81
N ARG A 151 -3.62 -38.22 8.87
CA ARG A 151 -4.67 -37.64 9.70
C ARG A 151 -4.08 -37.17 11.02
N LEU A 152 -3.96 -35.86 11.19
CA LEU A 152 -3.53 -35.25 12.45
C LEU A 152 -4.77 -34.99 13.30
N THR A 153 -4.95 -35.79 14.34
CA THR A 153 -6.14 -35.73 15.21
C THR A 153 -5.96 -34.79 16.40
N GLN A 154 -4.70 -34.55 16.81
CA GLN A 154 -4.37 -33.76 18.00
C GLN A 154 -2.91 -33.30 17.93
N GLY A 155 -2.63 -32.09 18.43
CA GLY A 155 -1.28 -31.54 18.56
C GLY A 155 -0.73 -30.90 17.28
N GLU A 156 0.59 -30.86 17.17
CA GLU A 156 1.32 -30.12 16.14
C GLU A 156 2.41 -31.01 15.53
N ALA A 157 2.52 -31.00 14.20
CA ALA A 157 3.53 -31.76 13.49
C ALA A 157 4.13 -30.94 12.34
N LEU A 158 5.45 -30.98 12.26
CA LEU A 158 6.23 -30.46 11.15
C LEU A 158 6.43 -31.56 10.10
N PHE A 159 6.19 -31.22 8.83
CA PHE A 159 6.29 -32.12 7.70
C PHE A 159 7.36 -31.64 6.73
N GLU A 160 8.40 -32.45 6.52
CA GLU A 160 9.40 -32.31 5.47
C GLU A 160 9.09 -33.34 4.38
N VAL A 161 8.46 -32.91 3.29
CA VAL A 161 7.89 -33.82 2.28
C VAL A 161 8.80 -33.97 1.07
N GLU A 162 9.30 -35.19 0.85
CA GLU A 162 10.05 -35.56 -0.34
C GLU A 162 9.17 -35.70 -1.58
N HIS A 163 9.75 -35.39 -2.74
CA HIS A 163 9.03 -35.39 -4.00
C HIS A 163 8.83 -36.82 -4.51
N ALA A 164 7.58 -37.26 -4.62
CA ALA A 164 7.21 -38.61 -5.06
C ALA A 164 5.94 -38.59 -5.91
N ASP A 165 5.73 -39.65 -6.70
CA ASP A 165 4.61 -39.78 -7.65
C ASP A 165 3.22 -39.74 -7.01
N ARG A 166 3.13 -40.04 -5.70
CA ARG A 166 1.87 -40.02 -4.95
C ARG A 166 1.70 -38.69 -4.22
N PRO A 167 0.54 -38.01 -4.32
CA PRO A 167 0.27 -36.79 -3.57
C PRO A 167 0.33 -37.04 -2.06
N PHE A 168 0.96 -36.12 -1.34
CA PHE A 168 1.02 -36.11 0.12
C PHE A 168 -0.06 -35.17 0.67
N LEU A 169 -0.97 -35.73 1.46
CA LEU A 169 -2.18 -35.08 1.93
C LEU A 169 -2.23 -35.16 3.46
N VAL A 170 -2.39 -34.03 4.12
CA VAL A 170 -2.59 -33.96 5.57
C VAL A 170 -3.99 -33.47 5.86
N GLU A 171 -4.75 -34.20 6.67
CA GLU A 171 -6.11 -33.90 7.09
C GLU A 171 -6.11 -33.61 8.60
N ALA A 172 -6.56 -32.41 8.97
CA ALA A 172 -6.70 -31.97 10.35
C ALA A 172 -7.99 -31.15 10.48
N ALA A 173 -8.81 -31.39 11.52
CA ALA A 173 -10.09 -30.72 11.80
C ALA A 173 -10.94 -30.31 10.57
N GLY A 174 -11.17 -31.23 9.63
CA GLY A 174 -11.98 -30.99 8.42
C GLY A 174 -11.29 -30.19 7.30
N THR A 175 -10.01 -29.86 7.47
CA THR A 175 -9.17 -29.19 6.47
C THR A 175 -8.19 -30.18 5.87
N ARG A 176 -8.10 -30.21 4.53
CA ARG A 176 -7.18 -31.08 3.78
C ARG A 176 -6.11 -30.24 3.09
N THR A 177 -4.86 -30.45 3.47
CA THR A 177 -3.66 -29.76 2.96
C THR A 177 -2.87 -30.69 2.05
N ARG A 178 -2.59 -30.27 0.81
CA ARG A 178 -1.76 -31.01 -0.14
C ARG A 178 -0.38 -30.37 -0.25
N ALA A 179 0.67 -31.17 -0.03
CA ALA A 179 2.05 -30.76 -0.21
C ALA A 179 2.47 -30.86 -1.69
N LEU A 180 3.32 -29.94 -2.15
CA LEU A 180 3.90 -29.91 -3.50
C LEU A 180 5.44 -29.93 -3.43
N GLY A 181 6.01 -30.79 -2.58
CA GLY A 181 7.46 -30.88 -2.31
C GLY A 181 7.94 -29.75 -1.39
N THR A 182 7.58 -29.83 -0.11
CA THR A 182 7.54 -28.66 0.78
C THR A 182 7.79 -29.00 2.24
N GLU A 183 8.29 -28.02 2.99
CA GLU A 183 8.41 -28.04 4.44
C GLU A 183 7.33 -27.14 5.05
N PHE A 184 6.46 -27.71 5.89
CA PHE A 184 5.35 -26.97 6.50
C PHE A 184 4.91 -27.60 7.82
N ASP A 185 4.42 -26.77 8.71
CA ASP A 185 3.89 -27.16 10.02
C ASP A 185 2.36 -27.10 10.03
N ILE A 186 1.73 -28.08 10.69
CA ILE A 186 0.28 -28.07 10.92
C ILE A 186 -0.01 -28.26 12.41
N HIS A 187 -0.76 -27.30 12.94
CA HIS A 187 -1.26 -27.33 14.31
C HIS A 187 -2.79 -27.53 14.29
N ALA A 188 -3.24 -28.66 14.84
CA ALA A 188 -4.66 -28.96 15.00
C ALA A 188 -5.16 -28.50 16.38
N LYS A 189 -5.95 -27.40 16.42
CA LYS A 189 -6.68 -26.93 17.62
C LYS A 189 -8.15 -27.39 17.55
N GLU A 190 -8.85 -27.42 18.68
CA GLU A 190 -10.22 -27.99 18.79
C GLU A 190 -11.25 -27.43 17.79
N SER A 191 -11.07 -26.21 17.27
CA SER A 191 -12.00 -25.55 16.34
C SER A 191 -11.33 -24.88 15.12
N SER A 192 -10.00 -24.98 14.97
CA SER A 192 -9.28 -24.36 13.86
C SER A 192 -7.96 -25.08 13.59
N VAL A 193 -7.48 -24.98 12.34
CA VAL A 193 -6.20 -25.53 11.92
C VAL A 193 -5.34 -24.39 11.43
N SER A 194 -4.15 -24.25 12.02
CA SER A 194 -3.12 -23.36 11.49
C SER A 194 -2.17 -24.17 10.63
N VAL A 195 -1.89 -23.69 9.42
CA VAL A 195 -0.87 -24.26 8.54
C VAL A 195 0.19 -23.19 8.33
N THR A 196 1.40 -23.44 8.82
CA THR A 196 2.53 -22.52 8.70
C THR A 196 3.48 -23.05 7.64
N LEU A 197 3.62 -22.33 6.53
CA LEU A 197 4.50 -22.72 5.44
C LEU A 197 5.92 -22.21 5.73
N ILE A 198 6.85 -23.14 5.90
CA ILE A 198 8.27 -22.81 6.14
C ILE A 198 9.00 -22.68 4.81
N ARG A 199 8.79 -23.61 3.87
CA ARG A 199 9.42 -23.58 2.54
C ARG A 199 8.58 -24.29 1.48
N GLY A 200 8.34 -23.61 0.35
CA GLY A 200 7.67 -24.17 -0.85
C GLY A 200 6.24 -23.64 -1.07
N SER A 201 5.28 -24.49 -1.48
CA SER A 201 3.85 -24.14 -1.63
C SER A 201 2.91 -25.28 -1.23
N VAL A 202 1.92 -25.01 -0.36
CA VAL A 202 0.86 -25.97 0.01
C VAL A 202 -0.49 -25.53 -0.53
N ARG A 203 -1.36 -26.48 -0.90
CA ARG A 203 -2.76 -26.21 -1.27
C ARG A 203 -3.68 -26.65 -0.14
N VAL A 204 -4.37 -25.70 0.49
CA VAL A 204 -5.33 -25.97 1.57
C VAL A 204 -6.75 -25.96 1.01
N THR A 205 -7.51 -27.01 1.28
CA THR A 205 -8.92 -27.17 0.89
C THR A 205 -9.74 -27.51 2.14
N GLY A 206 -10.58 -26.57 2.59
CA GLY A 206 -11.52 -26.82 3.69
C GLY A 206 -12.79 -27.50 3.17
N SER A 207 -13.32 -28.48 3.90
CA SER A 207 -14.65 -29.00 3.63
C SER A 207 -15.69 -27.93 3.99
N ARG A 208 -16.29 -27.31 2.98
CA ARG A 208 -17.55 -26.57 3.16
C ARG A 208 -18.60 -27.59 3.60
N PRO A 209 -19.40 -27.34 4.65
CA PRO A 209 -20.61 -28.14 4.86
C PRO A 209 -21.44 -28.01 3.58
N GLU A 210 -22.00 -29.12 3.10
CA GLU A 210 -22.99 -29.10 2.02
C GLU A 210 -24.04 -28.02 2.32
N GLU A 211 -24.45 -27.29 1.28
CA GLU A 211 -25.46 -26.24 1.31
C GLU A 211 -26.82 -26.77 1.81
N GLY A 212 -26.93 -26.96 3.12
CA GLY A 212 -28.19 -26.97 3.83
C GLY A 212 -28.60 -25.51 4.03
N LYS A 213 -29.66 -25.09 3.33
CA LYS A 213 -30.38 -23.81 3.49
C LYS A 213 -30.15 -23.15 4.86
N SER A 214 -29.28 -22.14 4.90
CA SER A 214 -29.18 -21.26 6.07
C SER A 214 -30.50 -20.48 6.24
N PRO A 215 -30.96 -20.26 7.49
CA PRO A 215 -32.14 -19.46 7.76
C PRO A 215 -31.92 -17.99 7.34
N PRO A 216 -33.00 -17.25 7.01
CA PRO A 216 -32.88 -15.89 6.49
C PRO A 216 -32.41 -14.94 7.60
N GLY A 217 -31.14 -14.55 7.56
CA GLY A 217 -30.59 -13.56 8.50
C GLY A 217 -29.07 -13.45 8.55
N GLU A 218 -28.31 -14.44 8.06
CA GLU A 218 -26.85 -14.37 8.06
C GLU A 218 -26.30 -13.82 6.74
N MET A 219 -25.64 -12.67 6.83
CA MET A 219 -24.93 -12.03 5.72
C MET A 219 -23.72 -12.89 5.28
N PRO A 220 -23.58 -13.27 4.00
CA PRO A 220 -22.45 -14.09 3.53
C PRO A 220 -21.10 -13.36 3.66
N GLY A 221 -20.02 -14.11 3.91
CA GLY A 221 -18.68 -13.59 4.24
C GLY A 221 -18.06 -12.62 3.23
N GLU A 222 -18.50 -12.63 1.97
CA GLU A 222 -18.10 -11.65 0.94
C GLU A 222 -18.65 -10.24 1.25
N SER A 223 -19.85 -10.13 1.81
CA SER A 223 -20.43 -8.85 2.23
C SER A 223 -19.74 -8.24 3.45
N LEU A 224 -19.09 -9.04 4.30
CA LEU A 224 -18.35 -8.56 5.46
C LEU A 224 -17.07 -7.84 5.03
N GLN A 225 -16.35 -8.40 4.04
CA GLN A 225 -15.15 -7.75 3.49
C GLN A 225 -15.50 -6.43 2.81
N ASP A 226 -16.62 -6.38 2.08
CA ASP A 226 -17.11 -5.14 1.46
C ASP A 226 -17.60 -4.13 2.52
N ALA A 227 -18.21 -4.56 3.63
CA ALA A 227 -18.63 -3.68 4.73
C ALA A 227 -17.43 -3.10 5.51
N VAL A 228 -16.40 -3.92 5.78
CA VAL A 228 -15.15 -3.46 6.41
C VAL A 228 -14.40 -2.50 5.48
N ALA A 229 -14.33 -2.81 4.18
CA ALA A 229 -13.75 -1.92 3.19
C ALA A 229 -14.53 -0.60 3.07
N ALA A 230 -15.86 -0.64 3.15
CA ALA A 230 -16.70 0.55 3.17
C ALA A 230 -16.43 1.41 4.41
N LEU A 231 -16.36 0.82 5.61
CA LEU A 231 -15.99 1.52 6.84
C LEU A 231 -14.60 2.14 6.74
N ALA A 232 -13.59 1.36 6.35
CA ALA A 232 -12.21 1.81 6.21
C ALA A 232 -12.09 2.95 5.19
N SER A 233 -12.83 2.88 4.07
CA SER A 233 -12.84 3.94 3.04
C SER A 233 -13.43 5.27 3.52
N GLN A 234 -14.23 5.27 4.60
CA GLN A 234 -14.79 6.48 5.21
C GLN A 234 -13.89 7.10 6.29
N VAL A 235 -12.84 6.39 6.72
CA VAL A 235 -11.88 6.88 7.71
C VAL A 235 -10.80 7.73 7.02
N TRP A 236 -10.52 8.89 7.59
CA TRP A 236 -9.60 9.87 7.02
C TRP A 236 -8.53 10.30 8.01
N GLY A 237 -7.25 10.06 7.65
CA GLY A 237 -6.08 10.51 8.40
C GLY A 237 -5.86 9.80 9.74
N THR A 238 -4.68 9.99 10.32
CA THR A 238 -4.25 9.40 11.60
C THR A 238 -4.83 10.11 12.82
N ASN A 239 -5.36 11.32 12.66
CA ASN A 239 -5.68 12.21 13.79
C ASN A 239 -7.18 12.50 13.98
N SER A 240 -8.06 11.71 13.35
CA SER A 240 -9.49 11.83 13.64
C SER A 240 -9.83 11.03 14.88
N GLY A 241 -10.14 11.73 15.99
CA GLY A 241 -10.62 11.10 17.22
C GLY A 241 -11.80 10.19 16.96
N GLY A 242 -11.57 8.88 17.05
CA GLY A 242 -12.55 7.82 16.88
C GLY A 242 -13.21 7.72 15.50
N ILE A 243 -13.68 6.52 15.16
CA ILE A 243 -14.70 6.37 14.14
C ILE A 243 -15.99 6.97 14.74
N ALA A 244 -16.33 8.19 14.34
CA ALA A 244 -17.57 8.82 14.78
C ALA A 244 -18.77 8.02 14.26
N ASP A 245 -19.78 7.82 15.09
CA ASP A 245 -21.05 7.12 14.79
C ASP A 245 -21.73 7.64 13.50
N GLU A 246 -21.53 8.91 13.18
CA GLU A 246 -22.00 9.53 11.94
C GLU A 246 -21.37 8.92 10.67
N ARG A 247 -20.13 8.44 10.74
CA ARG A 247 -19.41 7.84 9.60
C ARG A 247 -19.92 6.44 9.28
N ALA A 248 -20.25 5.67 10.31
CA ALA A 248 -20.85 4.35 10.13
C ALA A 248 -22.29 4.46 9.57
N LYS A 249 -23.09 5.43 10.03
CA LYS A 249 -24.39 5.75 9.39
C LYS A 249 -24.25 6.13 7.92
N ALA A 250 -23.28 7.00 7.59
CA ALA A 250 -23.04 7.42 6.21
C ALA A 250 -22.60 6.28 5.28
N ALA A 251 -21.99 5.23 5.84
CA ALA A 251 -21.66 4.00 5.11
C ALA A 251 -22.87 3.06 4.89
N GLY A 252 -24.06 3.44 5.39
CA GLY A 252 -25.26 2.61 5.32
C GLY A 252 -25.28 1.48 6.34
N LEU A 253 -24.47 1.58 7.41
CA LEU A 253 -24.40 0.55 8.45
C LEU A 253 -25.34 0.86 9.62
N ASP A 254 -25.95 -0.18 10.16
CA ASP A 254 -26.85 -0.08 11.30
C ASP A 254 -26.07 0.08 12.61
N LEU A 255 -26.17 1.26 13.23
CA LEU A 255 -25.55 1.53 14.54
C LEU A 255 -26.19 0.74 15.68
N ALA A 256 -27.39 0.21 15.51
CA ALA A 256 -28.03 -0.67 16.49
C ALA A 256 -27.46 -2.09 16.45
N ASP A 257 -26.69 -2.46 15.42
CA ASP A 257 -26.02 -3.74 15.37
C ASP A 257 -24.98 -3.84 16.48
N ARG A 258 -25.21 -4.80 17.38
CA ARG A 258 -24.32 -5.11 18.50
C ARG A 258 -22.89 -5.38 18.05
N ARG A 259 -22.68 -6.07 16.91
CA ARG A 259 -21.34 -6.39 16.40
C ARG A 259 -20.60 -5.12 15.96
N LEU A 260 -21.30 -4.18 15.33
CA LEU A 260 -20.72 -2.89 14.94
C LEU A 260 -20.36 -2.06 16.17
N GLN A 261 -21.25 -1.98 17.16
CA GLN A 261 -20.97 -1.27 18.43
C GLN A 261 -19.75 -1.84 19.14
N GLN A 262 -19.65 -3.17 19.26
CA GLN A 262 -18.50 -3.85 19.84
C GLN A 262 -17.21 -3.55 19.04
N THR A 263 -17.29 -3.60 17.71
CA THR A 263 -16.14 -3.29 16.84
C THR A 263 -15.65 -1.86 17.05
N LEU A 264 -16.55 -0.88 17.12
CA LEU A 264 -16.22 0.53 17.35
C LEU A 264 -15.64 0.77 18.75
N ALA A 265 -16.16 0.09 19.78
CA ALA A 265 -15.65 0.16 21.14
C ALA A 265 -14.23 -0.41 21.24
N LEU A 266 -14.02 -1.64 20.75
CA LEU A 266 -12.70 -2.29 20.72
C LEU A 266 -11.69 -1.48 19.89
N THR A 267 -12.12 -0.90 18.76
CA THR A 267 -11.25 -0.05 17.95
C THR A 267 -10.77 1.17 18.74
N LYS A 268 -11.61 1.77 19.60
CA LYS A 268 -11.21 2.90 20.44
C LYS A 268 -10.19 2.50 21.51
N GLU A 269 -10.31 1.30 22.07
CA GLU A 269 -9.39 0.79 23.08
C GLU A 269 -8.00 0.46 22.52
N ILE A 270 -7.93 -0.03 21.27
CA ILE A 270 -6.64 -0.38 20.63
C ILE A 270 -5.96 0.80 19.93
N ILE A 271 -6.60 1.97 19.81
CA ILE A 271 -5.96 3.17 19.25
C ILE A 271 -4.80 3.59 20.16
N GLY A 272 -3.59 3.62 19.60
CA GLY A 272 -2.36 3.93 20.32
C GLY A 272 -1.51 2.71 20.66
N PHE A 273 -2.03 1.49 20.48
CA PHE A 273 -1.22 0.28 20.62
C PHE A 273 -0.22 0.16 19.44
N PRO A 274 1.05 -0.18 19.72
CA PRO A 274 2.03 -0.46 18.66
C PRO A 274 1.59 -1.69 17.85
N ARG A 275 1.74 -1.63 16.53
CA ARG A 275 1.30 -2.71 15.62
C ARG A 275 2.36 -3.80 15.47
N HIS A 276 3.58 -3.40 15.15
CA HIS A 276 4.77 -4.24 15.00
C HIS A 276 6.01 -3.34 15.04
N LEU A 277 7.15 -3.89 15.39
CA LEU A 277 8.44 -3.23 15.23
C LEU A 277 8.72 -3.08 13.73
N SER A 278 9.02 -1.87 13.30
CA SER A 278 9.32 -1.56 11.91
C SER A 278 10.62 -0.76 11.84
N GLN A 279 11.44 -1.07 10.85
CA GLN A 279 12.73 -0.42 10.68
C GLN A 279 12.57 1.04 10.27
N HIS A 280 13.30 1.94 10.92
CA HIS A 280 13.44 3.32 10.44
C HIS A 280 14.17 3.32 9.09
N VAL A 281 13.53 3.86 8.05
CA VAL A 281 13.95 3.74 6.63
C VAL A 281 15.35 4.30 6.31
N GLY A 282 15.97 5.04 7.22
CA GLY A 282 17.32 5.56 7.04
C GLY A 282 18.11 5.78 8.33
N GLY A 283 17.64 5.32 9.49
CA GLY A 283 18.24 5.70 10.77
C GLY A 283 19.34 4.73 11.15
N PHE A 284 20.55 5.23 11.36
CA PHE A 284 21.70 4.45 11.80
C PHE A 284 22.19 4.99 13.14
N VAL A 285 22.51 4.08 14.06
CA VAL A 285 23.13 4.41 15.33
C VAL A 285 24.60 4.00 15.32
N ILE A 286 25.43 4.82 15.94
CA ILE A 286 26.86 4.57 16.08
C ILE A 286 27.21 4.70 17.56
N THR A 287 27.76 3.62 18.12
CA THR A 287 28.22 3.56 19.50
C THR A 287 29.73 3.48 19.57
N ARG A 288 30.32 3.94 20.68
CA ARG A 288 31.77 3.83 20.90
C ARG A 288 32.20 2.38 21.12
N GLY A 289 31.37 1.61 21.83
CA GLY A 289 31.58 0.20 22.12
C GLY A 289 30.59 -0.69 21.38
N ARG A 290 30.50 -1.93 21.83
CA ARG A 290 29.54 -2.91 21.35
C ARG A 290 28.10 -2.43 21.57
N LEU A 291 27.30 -2.46 20.52
CA LEU A 291 25.90 -2.02 20.58
C LEU A 291 25.06 -2.95 21.46
N ASP A 292 25.35 -4.24 21.43
CA ASP A 292 24.69 -5.28 22.20
C ASP A 292 24.99 -5.23 23.72
N GLU A 293 25.94 -4.40 24.16
CA GLU A 293 26.14 -4.08 25.58
C GLU A 293 25.17 -2.98 26.07
N LEU A 294 24.53 -2.24 25.15
CA LEU A 294 23.61 -1.16 25.47
C LEU A 294 22.15 -1.55 25.25
N CYS A 295 21.85 -2.18 24.12
CA CYS A 295 20.49 -2.62 23.79
C CYS A 295 20.47 -3.96 23.04
N PRO A 296 19.36 -4.72 23.16
CA PRO A 296 19.14 -5.88 22.32
C PRO A 296 19.20 -5.53 20.83
N VAL A 297 19.86 -6.40 20.06
CA VAL A 297 19.98 -6.28 18.61
C VAL A 297 19.28 -7.48 17.98
N GLU A 298 18.32 -7.21 17.09
CA GLU A 298 17.61 -8.23 16.35
C GLU A 298 17.91 -8.14 14.84
N ASN A 299 17.71 -9.26 14.13
CA ASN A 299 17.80 -9.25 12.67
C ASN A 299 16.55 -8.60 12.08
N ALA A 300 16.74 -7.70 11.12
CA ALA A 300 15.64 -7.11 10.39
C ALA A 300 15.05 -8.10 9.38
N ALA A 301 13.85 -7.80 8.86
CA ALA A 301 13.23 -8.59 7.79
C ALA A 301 14.05 -8.61 6.48
N MET A 302 14.89 -7.59 6.26
CA MET A 302 15.82 -7.57 5.15
C MET A 302 17.09 -8.33 5.50
N ALA A 303 17.54 -9.19 4.58
CA ALA A 303 18.82 -9.89 4.71
C ALA A 303 19.97 -8.90 4.98
N ASP A 304 20.91 -9.34 5.81
CA ASP A 304 22.12 -8.59 6.19
C ASP A 304 21.85 -7.24 6.88
N ARG A 305 20.70 -7.08 7.55
CA ARG A 305 20.40 -5.91 8.37
C ARG A 305 20.01 -6.28 9.79
N THR A 306 20.40 -5.44 10.74
CA THR A 306 20.01 -5.53 12.15
C THR A 306 19.29 -4.24 12.57
N ILE A 307 18.45 -4.33 13.60
CA ILE A 307 17.75 -3.21 14.22
C ILE A 307 17.85 -3.31 15.75
N ILE A 308 17.58 -2.19 16.42
CA ILE A 308 17.48 -2.09 17.86
C ILE A 308 16.01 -1.84 18.23
N GLU A 309 15.63 -2.22 19.45
CA GLU A 309 14.24 -2.09 19.93
C GLU A 309 13.84 -0.65 20.29
N TRP A 310 14.83 0.23 20.46
CA TRP A 310 14.63 1.62 20.88
C TRP A 310 14.21 2.53 19.73
N ASP A 311 13.29 3.45 20.04
CA ASP A 311 12.84 4.44 19.08
C ASP A 311 13.77 5.67 19.03
N LYS A 312 13.39 6.66 18.23
CA LYS A 312 14.19 7.88 18.05
C LYS A 312 14.35 8.66 19.37
N ASP A 313 13.28 8.74 20.17
CA ASP A 313 13.26 9.56 21.37
C ASP A 313 14.14 8.90 22.46
N ASP A 314 14.10 7.57 22.55
CA ASP A 314 14.98 6.79 23.42
C ASP A 314 16.48 6.98 23.07
N ILE A 315 16.81 6.90 21.77
CA ILE A 315 18.18 7.12 21.27
C ILE A 315 18.68 8.53 21.62
N ASP A 316 17.82 9.54 21.47
CA ASP A 316 18.13 10.93 21.79
C ASP A 316 18.33 11.14 23.30
N VAL A 317 17.52 10.48 24.15
CA VAL A 317 17.66 10.52 25.62
C VAL A 317 18.98 9.92 26.09
N ILE A 318 19.40 8.80 25.50
CA ILE A 318 20.66 8.12 25.85
C ILE A 318 21.88 8.90 25.31
N GLY A 319 21.67 9.81 24.37
CA GLY A 319 22.74 10.58 23.75
C GLY A 319 23.58 9.75 22.79
N MET A 320 22.97 8.76 22.14
CA MET A 320 23.63 7.97 21.11
C MET A 320 23.83 8.79 19.83
N LEU A 321 24.95 8.55 19.12
CA LEU A 321 25.15 9.20 17.82
C LEU A 321 24.21 8.57 16.80
N LYS A 322 23.31 9.39 16.25
CA LYS A 322 22.40 9.02 15.19
C LYS A 322 22.80 9.69 13.87
N VAL A 323 22.81 8.91 12.79
CA VAL A 323 23.00 9.39 11.41
C VAL A 323 21.84 8.92 10.55
N ASP A 324 21.21 9.84 9.81
CA ASP A 324 20.17 9.50 8.85
C ASP A 324 20.75 9.40 7.43
N VAL A 325 20.70 8.20 6.84
CA VAL A 325 21.01 7.93 5.43
C VAL A 325 19.70 7.75 4.68
N LEU A 326 19.25 8.82 4.03
CA LEU A 326 17.96 8.88 3.36
C LEU A 326 18.08 8.50 1.88
N ALA A 327 17.18 7.64 1.41
CA ALA A 327 17.02 7.37 -0.01
C ALA A 327 16.09 8.41 -0.65
N LEU A 328 16.66 9.33 -1.42
CA LEU A 328 15.88 10.34 -2.14
C LEU A 328 15.71 9.94 -3.61
N GLY A 329 14.48 9.57 -4.01
CA GLY A 329 14.19 9.09 -5.37
C GLY A 329 14.62 10.06 -6.47
N MET A 330 14.54 11.36 -6.23
CA MET A 330 14.97 12.37 -7.19
C MET A 330 16.48 12.32 -7.49
N LEU A 331 17.33 11.98 -6.52
CA LEU A 331 18.76 11.80 -6.78
C LEU A 331 18.98 10.61 -7.74
N SER A 332 18.20 9.54 -7.60
CA SER A 332 18.21 8.41 -8.53
C SER A 332 17.75 8.83 -9.94
N CYS A 333 16.72 9.67 -10.04
CA CYS A 333 16.26 10.23 -11.31
C CYS A 333 17.35 11.09 -11.97
N ILE A 334 17.93 12.04 -11.24
CA ILE A 334 18.99 12.93 -11.76
C ILE A 334 20.22 12.12 -12.20
N ARG A 335 20.65 11.13 -11.40
CA ARG A 335 21.75 10.23 -11.78
C ARG A 335 21.43 9.49 -13.09
N LYS A 336 20.27 8.83 -13.17
CA LYS A 336 19.84 8.12 -14.40
C LYS A 336 19.77 9.08 -15.60
N ALA A 337 19.31 10.30 -15.39
CA ALA A 337 19.26 11.32 -16.45
C ALA A 337 20.65 11.73 -16.93
N PHE A 338 21.62 11.96 -16.03
CA PHE A 338 23.00 12.23 -16.42
C PHE A 338 23.65 11.06 -17.16
N ASP A 339 23.38 9.81 -16.75
CA ASP A 339 23.85 8.62 -17.45
C ASP A 339 23.27 8.55 -18.89
N LEU A 340 21.98 8.87 -19.05
CA LEU A 340 21.33 8.94 -20.36
C LEU A 340 21.88 10.08 -21.23
N LEU A 341 22.13 11.26 -20.67
CA LEU A 341 22.75 12.38 -21.41
C LEU A 341 24.15 12.04 -21.88
N ARG A 342 24.95 11.38 -21.04
CA ARG A 342 26.28 10.92 -21.41
C ARG A 342 26.21 9.90 -22.54
N THR A 343 25.30 8.94 -22.45
CA THR A 343 25.18 7.84 -23.41
C THR A 343 24.65 8.29 -24.77
N TRP A 344 23.58 9.09 -24.79
CA TRP A 344 22.87 9.44 -26.02
C TRP A 344 23.29 10.77 -26.64
N LYS A 345 23.76 11.71 -25.82
CA LYS A 345 24.12 13.07 -26.27
C LYS A 345 25.60 13.40 -26.10
N GLY A 346 26.40 12.50 -25.52
CA GLY A 346 27.82 12.75 -25.24
C GLY A 346 28.05 13.86 -24.21
N MET A 347 27.02 14.27 -23.47
CA MET A 347 27.08 15.37 -22.51
C MET A 347 27.33 14.83 -21.10
N SER A 348 28.43 15.22 -20.46
CA SER A 348 28.75 14.78 -19.10
C SER A 348 28.52 15.92 -18.10
N TYR A 349 27.40 15.85 -17.40
CA TYR A 349 27.06 16.77 -16.32
C TYR A 349 27.09 16.09 -14.95
N SER A 350 27.23 16.92 -13.92
CA SER A 350 27.08 16.60 -12.51
C SER A 350 26.34 17.75 -11.84
N LEU A 351 25.87 17.59 -10.60
CA LEU A 351 25.24 18.69 -9.86
C LEU A 351 26.14 19.92 -9.72
N ALA A 352 27.46 19.73 -9.71
CA ALA A 352 28.43 20.82 -9.59
C ALA A 352 28.76 21.50 -10.94
N THR A 353 28.49 20.85 -12.06
CA THR A 353 28.89 21.33 -13.41
C THR A 353 27.69 21.73 -14.28
N LEU A 354 26.46 21.62 -13.76
CA LEU A 354 25.28 22.13 -14.46
C LEU A 354 25.41 23.64 -14.65
N PRO A 355 25.02 24.18 -15.83
CA PRO A 355 25.03 25.63 -16.06
C PRO A 355 24.15 26.32 -15.02
N PRO A 356 24.67 27.29 -14.24
CA PRO A 356 23.85 28.03 -13.29
C PRO A 356 23.03 29.12 -13.99
N GLU A 357 21.91 29.52 -13.38
CA GLU A 357 21.16 30.73 -13.71
C GLU A 357 20.60 30.81 -15.16
N ASP A 358 20.30 29.67 -15.78
CA ASP A 358 19.67 29.60 -17.11
C ASP A 358 18.25 30.24 -17.16
N PRO A 359 18.03 31.30 -17.97
CA PRO A 359 16.74 31.97 -18.11
C PRO A 359 15.59 31.07 -18.58
N ALA A 360 15.86 30.12 -19.48
CA ALA A 360 14.81 29.26 -20.05
C ALA A 360 14.17 28.37 -18.97
N VAL A 361 14.97 27.92 -18.00
CA VAL A 361 14.50 27.16 -16.84
C VAL A 361 13.55 28.01 -15.99
N TYR A 362 13.90 29.25 -15.73
CA TYR A 362 13.04 30.16 -14.96
C TYR A 362 11.76 30.53 -15.70
N ASP A 363 11.79 30.64 -17.02
CA ASP A 363 10.58 30.89 -17.81
C ASP A 363 9.61 29.70 -17.78
N MET A 364 10.12 28.47 -17.86
CA MET A 364 9.34 27.24 -17.65
C MET A 364 8.71 27.21 -16.24
N LEU A 365 9.49 27.55 -15.21
CA LEU A 365 8.98 27.62 -13.83
C LEU A 365 7.91 28.71 -13.65
N CYS A 366 8.05 29.86 -14.31
CA CYS A 366 7.07 30.95 -14.22
C CYS A 366 5.70 30.61 -14.79
N VAL A 367 5.63 29.67 -15.73
CA VAL A 367 4.35 29.17 -16.26
C VAL A 367 3.85 27.93 -15.53
N ALA A 368 4.52 27.57 -14.42
CA ALA A 368 4.22 26.40 -13.59
C ALA A 368 4.26 25.06 -14.34
N ASP A 369 5.17 24.93 -15.30
CA ASP A 369 5.40 23.66 -16.00
C ASP A 369 6.34 22.75 -15.20
N THR A 370 5.82 22.24 -14.08
CA THR A 370 6.64 21.56 -13.05
C THR A 370 6.21 20.13 -12.75
N ILE A 371 5.42 19.49 -13.61
CA ILE A 371 5.08 18.07 -13.46
C ILE A 371 6.37 17.23 -13.37
N GLY A 372 6.53 16.49 -12.27
CA GLY A 372 7.69 15.65 -12.00
C GLY A 372 8.93 16.38 -11.45
N VAL A 373 8.93 17.71 -11.43
CA VAL A 373 10.05 18.52 -10.91
C VAL A 373 10.07 18.44 -9.39
N PHE A 374 11.26 18.23 -8.82
CA PHE A 374 11.41 18.04 -7.37
C PHE A 374 10.85 19.21 -6.56
N GLN A 375 10.11 18.92 -5.49
CA GLN A 375 9.65 19.89 -4.49
C GLN A 375 8.86 21.10 -5.00
N VAL A 376 8.55 21.25 -6.30
CA VAL A 376 7.76 22.37 -6.85
C VAL A 376 6.60 21.89 -7.73
N GLU A 377 6.20 20.63 -7.56
CA GLU A 377 5.16 19.95 -8.34
C GLU A 377 3.79 19.90 -7.65
N SER A 378 3.70 20.27 -6.37
CA SER A 378 2.42 20.29 -5.65
C SER A 378 1.50 21.41 -6.17
N ARG A 379 0.19 21.26 -5.98
CA ARG A 379 -0.80 22.25 -6.46
C ARG A 379 -0.60 23.64 -5.90
N ALA A 380 -0.27 23.74 -4.62
CA ALA A 380 -0.01 25.02 -3.96
C ALA A 380 1.23 25.71 -4.56
N GLN A 381 2.28 24.94 -4.86
CA GLN A 381 3.51 25.45 -5.49
C GLN A 381 3.28 25.85 -6.95
N MET A 382 2.61 25.00 -7.74
CA MET A 382 2.22 25.35 -9.12
C MET A 382 1.31 26.58 -9.20
N SER A 383 0.54 26.86 -8.14
CA SER A 383 -0.29 28.07 -8.07
C SER A 383 0.51 29.30 -7.62
N PHE A 384 1.59 29.10 -6.89
CA PHE A 384 2.43 30.17 -6.36
C PHE A 384 3.53 30.61 -7.34
N LEU A 385 4.15 29.68 -8.07
CA LEU A 385 5.20 29.93 -9.06
C LEU A 385 4.85 31.05 -10.06
N PRO A 386 3.66 31.08 -10.71
CA PRO A 386 3.31 32.15 -11.65
C PRO A 386 3.10 33.50 -11.00
N ARG A 387 2.86 33.51 -9.68
CA ARG A 387 2.69 34.72 -8.89
C ARG A 387 4.02 35.30 -8.45
N MET A 388 4.94 34.43 -8.02
CA MET A 388 6.27 34.79 -7.54
C MET A 388 7.24 35.12 -8.68
N ARG A 389 7.11 34.43 -9.81
CA ARG A 389 7.94 34.57 -11.02
C ARG A 389 9.45 34.49 -10.70
N PRO A 390 9.97 33.29 -10.42
CA PRO A 390 11.39 33.13 -10.10
C PRO A 390 12.28 33.58 -11.26
N ARG A 391 13.39 34.24 -10.92
CA ARG A 391 14.38 34.81 -11.85
C ARG A 391 15.82 34.57 -11.42
N CYS A 392 16.06 34.06 -10.22
CA CYS A 392 17.37 33.63 -9.77
C CYS A 392 17.31 32.37 -8.90
N PHE A 393 18.46 31.75 -8.61
CA PHE A 393 18.54 30.56 -7.75
C PHE A 393 17.93 30.79 -6.36
N TYR A 394 18.18 31.97 -5.76
CA TYR A 394 17.67 32.27 -4.42
C TYR A 394 16.15 32.31 -4.35
N ASP A 395 15.46 32.62 -5.45
CA ASP A 395 14.01 32.52 -5.51
C ASP A 395 13.54 31.07 -5.32
N LEU A 396 14.28 30.09 -5.84
CA LEU A 396 13.95 28.67 -5.65
C LEU A 396 14.14 28.24 -4.18
N VAL A 397 15.11 28.83 -3.48
CA VAL A 397 15.30 28.62 -2.04
C VAL A 397 14.07 29.09 -1.27
N ILE A 398 13.52 30.25 -1.64
CA ILE A 398 12.29 30.79 -1.06
C ILE A 398 11.09 29.91 -1.43
N GLU A 399 10.96 29.49 -2.69
CA GLU A 399 9.87 28.61 -3.17
C GLU A 399 9.74 27.34 -2.33
N VAL A 400 10.87 26.67 -2.07
CA VAL A 400 10.94 25.45 -1.27
C VAL A 400 10.52 25.72 0.19
N ALA A 401 10.77 26.92 0.71
CA ALA A 401 10.53 27.26 2.10
C ALA A 401 9.11 27.78 2.39
N ILE A 402 8.55 28.58 1.49
CA ILE A 402 7.41 29.46 1.76
C ILE A 402 6.05 28.75 1.72
N ILE A 403 5.88 27.71 0.89
CA ILE A 403 4.60 27.00 0.75
C ILE A 403 4.46 25.94 1.85
N ARG A 404 4.24 26.43 3.08
CA ARG A 404 4.08 25.60 4.28
C ARG A 404 3.07 26.20 5.26
N PRO A 405 2.53 25.37 6.18
CA PRO A 405 1.55 25.83 7.17
C PRO A 405 1.98 27.05 7.97
N GLY A 406 3.23 27.10 8.46
CA GLY A 406 3.73 28.20 9.28
C GLY A 406 3.74 29.55 8.56
N PRO A 407 4.46 29.69 7.43
CA PRO A 407 4.45 30.94 6.66
C PRO A 407 3.05 31.38 6.19
N ILE A 408 2.14 30.43 5.93
CA ILE A 408 0.74 30.72 5.58
C ILE A 408 -0.03 31.27 6.80
N GLN A 409 0.11 30.64 7.96
CA GLN A 409 -0.53 31.07 9.22
C GLN A 409 0.05 32.38 9.76
N GLY A 410 1.33 32.63 9.52
CA GLY A 410 2.03 33.87 9.88
C GLY A 410 1.80 35.04 8.91
N ASP A 411 0.91 34.89 7.92
CA ASP A 411 0.61 35.87 6.87
C ASP A 411 1.85 36.42 6.15
N MET A 412 2.86 35.56 5.93
CA MET A 412 4.15 35.94 5.33
C MET A 412 4.11 35.91 3.79
N VAL A 413 3.25 35.06 3.22
CA VAL A 413 3.19 34.78 1.78
C VAL A 413 2.67 35.98 0.98
N HIS A 414 1.58 36.62 1.45
CA HIS A 414 0.97 37.74 0.72
C HIS A 414 1.86 38.98 0.66
N PRO A 415 2.48 39.47 1.77
CA PRO A 415 3.42 40.58 1.72
C PRO A 415 4.61 40.30 0.80
N TYR A 416 5.16 39.08 0.84
CA TYR A 416 6.27 38.70 -0.03
C TYR A 416 5.90 38.81 -1.52
N ILE A 417 4.76 38.27 -1.94
CA ILE A 417 4.30 38.35 -3.35
C ILE A 417 4.09 39.82 -3.77
N LYS A 418 3.42 40.63 -2.95
CA LYS A 418 3.13 42.04 -3.28
C LYS A 418 4.42 42.83 -3.48
N ARG A 419 5.38 42.68 -2.58
CA ARG A 419 6.69 43.34 -2.67
C ARG A 419 7.50 42.84 -3.86
N ARG A 420 7.46 41.52 -4.13
CA ARG A 420 8.11 40.92 -5.30
C ARG A 420 7.56 41.47 -6.62
N ARG A 421 6.25 41.69 -6.68
CA ARG A 421 5.56 42.30 -7.83
C ARG A 421 5.66 43.83 -7.87
N LYS A 422 6.31 44.46 -6.88
CA LYS A 422 6.40 45.91 -6.70
C LYS A 422 5.04 46.60 -6.54
N GLU A 423 4.04 45.86 -6.07
CA GLU A 423 2.72 46.39 -5.69
C GLU A 423 2.78 47.10 -4.33
N GLU A 424 3.74 46.71 -3.48
CA GLU A 424 4.02 47.28 -2.17
C GLU A 424 5.51 47.65 -2.09
N ALA A 425 5.84 48.82 -1.52
CA ALA A 425 7.23 49.21 -1.30
C ALA A 425 7.87 48.34 -0.21
N ILE A 426 9.14 48.01 -0.38
CA ILE A 426 9.90 47.28 0.64
C ILE A 426 10.25 48.29 1.74
N VAL A 427 9.71 48.08 2.94
CA VAL A 427 10.02 48.90 4.12
C VAL A 427 10.83 48.05 5.08
N TYR A 428 12.05 48.49 5.37
CA TYR A 428 12.87 47.91 6.43
C TYR A 428 12.64 48.70 7.73
N PRO A 429 12.41 48.01 8.87
CA PRO A 429 12.20 48.68 10.16
C PRO A 429 13.40 49.49 10.64
N SER A 430 14.62 49.11 10.23
CA SER A 430 15.87 49.80 10.52
C SER A 430 16.95 49.45 9.48
N GLU A 431 17.97 50.29 9.34
CA GLU A 431 19.17 50.00 8.53
C GLU A 431 19.90 48.74 9.02
N ALA A 432 19.83 48.44 10.31
CA ALA A 432 20.49 47.26 10.89
C ALA A 432 19.80 45.94 10.48
N LEU A 433 18.50 45.94 10.20
CA LEU A 433 17.74 44.75 9.79
C LEU A 433 17.70 44.54 8.27
N GLU A 434 18.10 45.55 7.50
CA GLU A 434 18.17 45.45 6.03
C GLU A 434 19.08 44.32 5.55
N PRO A 435 20.30 44.10 6.07
CA PRO A 435 21.15 42.97 5.67
C PRO A 435 20.53 41.59 5.94
N VAL A 436 19.70 41.47 6.98
CA VAL A 436 19.07 40.21 7.40
C VAL A 436 17.85 39.88 6.52
N LEU A 437 17.02 40.88 6.26
CA LEU A 437 15.74 40.71 5.55
C LEU A 437 15.81 41.10 4.07
N GLY A 438 16.95 41.63 3.60
CA GLY A 438 17.14 42.12 2.25
C GLY A 438 16.83 41.06 1.19
N LYS A 439 17.36 39.84 1.40
CA LYS A 439 17.16 38.70 0.48
C LYS A 439 15.72 38.20 0.40
N THR A 440 14.90 38.47 1.41
CA THR A 440 13.49 38.02 1.50
C THR A 440 12.50 39.19 1.45
N LEU A 441 12.93 40.33 0.91
CA LEU A 441 12.08 41.52 0.69
C LEU A 441 11.38 42.01 1.97
N GLY A 442 12.08 42.00 3.11
CA GLY A 442 11.53 42.49 4.37
C GLY A 442 10.60 41.51 5.09
N VAL A 443 10.52 40.25 4.66
CA VAL A 443 9.69 39.21 5.29
C VAL A 443 10.61 38.15 5.92
N PRO A 444 10.55 37.87 7.23
CA PRO A 444 11.31 36.76 7.80
C PRO A 444 10.71 35.46 7.26
N LEU A 445 11.54 34.57 6.69
CA LEU A 445 11.09 33.27 6.16
C LEU A 445 11.89 32.09 6.72
N PHE A 446 13.14 32.30 7.11
CA PHE A 446 14.05 31.23 7.58
C PHE A 446 14.29 31.29 9.09
N GLN A 447 14.62 30.14 9.67
CA GLN A 447 15.01 30.05 11.09
C GLN A 447 16.24 30.91 11.39
N GLU A 448 17.23 30.89 10.51
CA GLU A 448 18.47 31.65 10.66
C GLU A 448 18.20 33.16 10.65
N GLN A 449 17.27 33.63 9.83
CA GLN A 449 16.82 35.03 9.83
C GLN A 449 16.13 35.39 11.14
N ALA A 450 15.21 34.53 11.61
CA ALA A 450 14.55 34.70 12.91
C ALA A 450 15.55 34.86 14.06
N MET A 451 16.62 34.05 14.06
CA MET A 451 17.71 34.15 15.04
C MET A 451 18.51 35.45 14.90
N GLN A 452 18.84 35.85 13.67
CA GLN A 452 19.54 37.11 13.43
C GLN A 452 18.71 38.32 13.84
N ILE A 453 17.38 38.28 13.68
CA ILE A 453 16.49 39.33 14.17
C ILE A 453 16.52 39.41 15.70
N ALA A 454 16.51 38.28 16.41
CA ALA A 454 16.63 38.30 17.87
C ALA A 454 17.97 38.91 18.34
N ILE A 455 19.06 38.62 17.63
CA ILE A 455 20.39 39.18 17.95
C ILE A 455 20.42 40.68 17.65
N VAL A 456 20.02 41.10 16.44
CA VAL A 456 20.16 42.48 15.97
C VAL A 456 19.08 43.42 16.55
N ALA A 457 17.82 42.98 16.57
CA ALA A 457 16.71 43.81 17.05
C ALA A 457 16.58 43.77 18.58
N ALA A 458 16.68 42.60 19.21
CA ALA A 458 16.46 42.45 20.66
C ALA A 458 17.74 42.38 21.51
N GLY A 459 18.92 42.36 20.88
CA GLY A 459 20.20 42.29 21.56
C GLY A 459 20.43 40.95 22.28
N PHE A 460 19.95 39.84 21.70
CA PHE A 460 20.22 38.51 22.22
C PHE A 460 21.67 38.09 21.90
N THR A 461 22.27 37.32 22.79
CA THR A 461 23.49 36.56 22.47
C THR A 461 23.15 35.38 21.54
N ALA A 462 24.15 34.85 20.84
CA ALA A 462 23.96 33.67 19.98
C ALA A 462 23.42 32.46 20.76
N THR A 463 23.80 32.32 22.03
CA THR A 463 23.31 31.27 22.93
C THR A 463 21.85 31.47 23.30
N GLU A 464 21.43 32.70 23.66
CA GLU A 464 20.02 33.01 23.95
C GLU A 464 19.14 32.83 22.70
N ALA A 465 19.65 33.17 21.52
CA ALA A 465 18.96 32.93 20.26
C ALA A 465 18.72 31.42 20.04
N ASP A 466 19.74 30.56 20.15
CA ASP A 466 19.54 29.11 20.02
C ASP A 466 18.59 28.54 21.09
N GLN A 467 18.62 29.07 22.32
CA GLN A 467 17.65 28.68 23.36
C GLN A 467 16.21 29.04 22.97
N LEU A 468 15.99 30.26 22.45
CA LEU A 468 14.70 30.67 21.88
C LEU A 468 14.28 29.72 20.76
N ARG A 469 15.18 29.38 19.83
CA ARG A 469 14.90 28.42 18.74
C ARG A 469 14.44 27.06 19.27
N ARG A 470 15.11 26.51 20.28
CA ARG A 470 14.76 25.22 20.90
C ARG A 470 13.42 25.29 21.62
N ALA A 471 13.17 26.38 22.37
CA ALA A 471 11.90 26.62 23.05
C ALA A 471 10.74 26.71 22.06
N LEU A 472 10.98 27.33 20.91
CA LEU A 472 10.03 27.35 19.80
C LEU A 472 9.86 25.95 19.19
N GLY A 473 10.89 25.11 19.05
CA GLY A 473 10.76 23.78 18.43
C GLY A 473 10.05 22.70 19.26
N SER A 474 10.03 22.81 20.59
CA SER A 474 9.40 21.81 21.47
C SER A 474 7.90 22.07 21.63
N PHE A 475 7.07 21.39 20.84
CA PHE A 475 5.65 21.26 21.13
C PHE A 475 5.51 20.58 22.52
N ARG A 476 5.01 21.31 23.53
CA ARG A 476 4.67 20.85 24.90
C ARG A 476 5.68 21.10 26.04
N GLY A 477 6.42 22.21 26.03
CA GLY A 477 7.01 22.75 27.27
C GLY A 477 6.11 23.83 27.88
N PRO A 478 5.51 23.67 29.08
CA PRO A 478 4.81 24.76 29.75
C PRO A 478 5.82 25.82 30.22
N GLY A 479 5.73 27.05 29.70
CA GLY A 479 6.30 28.24 30.34
C GLY A 479 7.63 28.81 29.81
N SER A 480 8.26 28.24 28.77
CA SER A 480 9.56 28.77 28.29
C SER A 480 9.43 29.94 27.29
N VAL A 481 8.43 29.92 26.41
CA VAL A 481 8.29 30.90 25.30
C VAL A 481 7.92 32.30 25.80
N GLU A 482 7.05 32.39 26.81
CA GLU A 482 6.58 33.66 27.38
C GLU A 482 7.74 34.48 27.98
N THR A 483 8.70 33.82 28.64
CA THR A 483 9.89 34.49 29.21
C THR A 483 10.76 35.09 28.11
N PHE A 484 10.92 34.41 26.98
CA PHE A 484 11.65 34.96 25.84
C PHE A 484 10.86 36.08 25.14
N ARG A 485 9.52 36.03 25.15
CA ARG A 485 8.66 37.11 24.61
C ARG A 485 8.93 38.43 25.31
N GLU A 486 8.89 38.45 26.63
CA GLU A 486 9.14 39.65 27.43
C GLU A 486 10.57 40.18 27.19
N ARG A 487 11.57 39.28 27.23
CA ARG A 487 12.98 39.63 27.01
C ARG A 487 13.24 40.17 25.60
N PHE A 488 12.54 39.65 24.59
CA PHE A 488 12.62 40.09 23.20
C PHE A 488 12.03 41.49 23.02
N ILE A 489 10.80 41.70 23.50
CA ILE A 489 10.11 42.99 23.40
C ILE A 489 10.91 44.09 24.12
N ALA A 490 11.37 43.82 25.35
CA ALA A 490 12.19 44.77 26.10
C ALA A 490 13.53 45.09 25.39
N GLY A 491 14.11 44.11 24.69
CA GLY A 491 15.28 44.29 23.83
C GLY A 491 15.01 45.24 22.67
N CYS A 492 13.94 44.99 21.92
CA CYS A 492 13.53 45.81 20.78
C CYS A 492 13.23 47.27 21.18
N LEU A 493 12.52 47.47 22.30
CA LEU A 493 12.23 48.82 22.80
C LEU A 493 13.49 49.59 23.17
N ARG A 494 14.48 48.93 23.80
CA ARG A 494 15.78 49.56 24.13
C ARG A 494 16.59 49.94 22.89
N ASN A 495 16.41 49.22 21.79
CA ASN A 495 17.09 49.49 20.53
C ASN A 495 16.31 50.45 19.61
N GLY A 496 15.23 51.08 20.11
CA GLY A 496 14.50 52.13 19.41
C GLY A 496 13.38 51.65 18.48
N TYR A 497 12.98 50.37 18.56
CA TYR A 497 11.85 49.85 17.79
C TYR A 497 10.52 50.08 18.52
N ASP A 498 9.45 50.29 17.76
CA ASP A 498 8.10 50.44 18.31
C ASP A 498 7.56 49.12 18.92
N LEU A 499 6.67 49.24 19.91
CA LEU A 499 6.04 48.11 20.57
C LEU A 499 5.24 47.27 19.57
N THR A 500 4.50 47.91 18.65
CA THR A 500 3.68 47.20 17.66
C THR A 500 4.55 46.38 16.71
N PHE A 501 5.72 46.88 16.36
CA PHE A 501 6.71 46.16 15.57
C PHE A 501 7.27 44.96 16.35
N ALA A 502 7.68 45.15 17.60
CA ALA A 502 8.24 44.09 18.43
C ALA A 502 7.25 42.93 18.63
N GLU A 503 5.97 43.23 18.89
CA GLU A 503 4.93 42.21 19.06
C GLU A 503 4.59 41.50 17.75
N THR A 504 4.55 42.22 16.63
CA THR A 504 4.31 41.62 15.31
C THR A 504 5.47 40.71 14.92
N CYS A 505 6.70 41.14 15.17
CA CYS A 505 7.89 40.36 14.90
C CYS A 505 7.94 39.10 15.77
N PHE A 506 7.61 39.20 17.06
CA PHE A 506 7.58 38.01 17.93
C PHE A 506 6.48 37.03 17.53
N ARG A 507 5.30 37.50 17.11
CA ARG A 507 4.23 36.63 16.59
C ARG A 507 4.64 35.90 15.31
N GLN A 508 5.40 36.56 14.45
CA GLN A 508 6.01 35.93 13.28
C GLN A 508 7.05 34.89 13.70
N LEU A 509 7.83 35.15 14.75
CA LEU A 509 8.75 34.19 15.37
C LEU A 509 8.03 32.95 15.94
N GLU A 510 6.91 33.15 16.63
CA GLU A 510 6.05 32.07 17.12
C GLU A 510 5.48 31.22 15.98
N GLY A 511 5.14 31.83 14.84
CA GLY A 511 4.75 31.09 13.63
C GLY A 511 5.82 30.10 13.12
N PHE A 512 7.10 30.30 13.48
CA PHE A 512 8.20 29.39 13.17
C PHE A 512 8.36 28.23 14.17
N SER A 513 7.72 28.27 15.33
CA SER A 513 7.76 27.23 16.36
C SER A 513 7.39 25.83 15.84
N GLY A 514 6.42 25.75 14.93
CA GLY A 514 6.01 24.46 14.33
C GLY A 514 6.58 24.19 12.93
N TYR A 515 7.12 25.22 12.25
CA TYR A 515 7.29 25.19 10.79
C TYR A 515 8.48 26.01 10.26
N GLY A 516 9.33 26.53 11.15
CA GLY A 516 10.57 27.19 10.78
C GLY A 516 11.40 26.27 9.90
N PHE A 517 11.92 26.82 8.81
CA PHE A 517 12.73 26.06 7.88
C PHE A 517 14.17 26.57 7.83
N PRO A 518 15.18 25.70 7.93
CA PRO A 518 16.57 26.10 7.76
C PRO A 518 16.84 26.58 6.34
N GLU A 519 17.45 27.75 6.19
CA GLU A 519 17.91 28.31 4.90
C GLU A 519 18.90 27.36 4.23
N SER A 520 19.82 26.79 5.01
CA SER A 520 20.81 25.83 4.53
C SER A 520 20.17 24.58 3.89
N HIS A 521 19.14 24.03 4.53
CA HIS A 521 18.40 22.90 4.02
C HIS A 521 17.60 23.28 2.76
N ALA A 522 16.96 24.44 2.74
CA ALA A 522 16.26 24.97 1.57
C ALA A 522 17.18 25.13 0.37
N ALA A 523 18.38 25.68 0.57
CA ALA A 523 19.36 25.88 -0.48
C ALA A 523 19.83 24.54 -1.08
N SER A 524 20.05 23.53 -0.24
CA SER A 524 20.43 22.20 -0.72
C SER A 524 19.35 21.54 -1.59
N PHE A 525 18.07 21.74 -1.24
CA PHE A 525 16.95 21.19 -1.99
C PHE A 525 16.68 21.99 -3.27
N ALA A 526 16.83 23.31 -3.23
CA ALA A 526 16.72 24.19 -4.39
C ALA A 526 17.70 23.79 -5.51
N LEU A 527 18.88 23.27 -5.17
CA LEU A 527 19.81 22.72 -6.17
C LEU A 527 19.19 21.54 -6.95
N LEU A 528 18.44 20.67 -6.27
CA LEU A 528 17.75 19.56 -6.93
C LEU A 528 16.52 20.03 -7.71
N VAL A 529 15.82 21.06 -7.23
CA VAL A 529 14.75 21.74 -8.00
C VAL A 529 15.34 22.26 -9.31
N TYR A 530 16.44 23.00 -9.24
CA TYR A 530 17.10 23.56 -10.41
C TYR A 530 17.57 22.46 -11.37
N ALA A 531 18.28 21.45 -10.86
CA ALA A 531 18.78 20.35 -11.68
C ALA A 531 17.66 19.57 -12.40
N SER A 532 16.59 19.21 -11.69
CA SER A 532 15.44 18.52 -12.31
C SER A 532 14.71 19.41 -13.31
N SER A 533 14.57 20.71 -13.02
CA SER A 533 13.96 21.69 -13.94
C SER A 533 14.80 21.88 -15.21
N TRP A 534 16.12 21.95 -15.08
CA TRP A 534 17.03 22.09 -16.21
C TRP A 534 16.96 20.89 -17.15
N ILE A 535 16.97 19.67 -16.59
CA ILE A 535 16.85 18.44 -17.39
C ILE A 535 15.49 18.40 -18.09
N LYS A 536 14.39 18.73 -17.39
CA LYS A 536 13.05 18.78 -18.00
C LYS A 536 12.97 19.80 -19.15
N CYS A 537 13.49 21.00 -18.92
CA CYS A 537 13.43 22.12 -19.88
C CYS A 537 14.18 21.80 -21.18
N HIS A 538 15.41 21.30 -21.08
CA HIS A 538 16.28 21.09 -22.24
C HIS A 538 16.17 19.69 -22.85
N HIS A 539 15.86 18.68 -22.04
CA HIS A 539 15.90 17.27 -22.41
C HIS A 539 14.69 16.51 -21.85
N PRO A 540 13.45 16.90 -22.22
CA PRO A 540 12.22 16.32 -21.68
C PRO A 540 12.12 14.81 -21.89
N GLU A 541 12.69 14.26 -22.96
CA GLU A 541 12.73 12.83 -23.24
C GLU A 541 13.61 12.07 -22.25
N VAL A 542 14.76 12.65 -21.89
CA VAL A 542 15.67 12.09 -20.89
C VAL A 542 15.03 12.16 -19.51
N PHE A 543 14.42 13.31 -19.19
CA PHE A 543 13.71 13.51 -17.93
C PHE A 543 12.58 12.50 -17.75
N CYS A 544 11.72 12.34 -18.76
CA CYS A 544 10.61 11.39 -18.75
C CYS A 544 11.11 9.94 -18.55
N CYS A 545 12.10 9.52 -19.32
CA CYS A 545 12.68 8.18 -19.21
C CYS A 545 13.27 7.92 -17.81
N ALA A 546 14.07 8.86 -17.29
CA ALA A 546 14.68 8.75 -15.97
C ALA A 546 13.64 8.76 -14.83
N LEU A 547 12.64 9.64 -14.92
CA LEU A 547 11.58 9.76 -13.93
C LEU A 547 10.72 8.50 -13.88
N LEU A 548 10.32 7.98 -15.05
CA LEU A 548 9.58 6.71 -15.13
C LEU A 548 10.40 5.57 -14.51
N ASN A 549 11.71 5.50 -14.75
CA ASN A 549 12.61 4.49 -14.20
C ASN A 549 12.89 4.61 -12.71
N ALA A 550 12.55 5.74 -12.09
CA ALA A 550 12.79 5.99 -10.68
C ALA A 550 11.49 5.99 -9.85
N GLN A 551 10.33 5.72 -10.48
CA GLN A 551 9.07 5.43 -9.79
C GLN A 551 9.13 4.15 -8.94
N PRO A 552 8.40 4.07 -7.80
CA PRO A 552 7.35 5.00 -7.35
C PRO A 552 7.88 6.24 -6.61
N MET A 553 7.57 7.46 -7.10
CA MET A 553 7.81 8.73 -6.38
C MET A 553 6.98 9.90 -6.97
N GLY A 554 7.01 11.07 -6.33
CA GLY A 554 6.29 12.27 -6.76
C GLY A 554 4.76 12.14 -6.73
N PHE A 555 4.04 13.20 -7.11
CA PHE A 555 2.56 13.21 -7.05
C PHE A 555 1.87 12.56 -8.26
N TYR A 556 2.49 12.59 -9.44
CA TYR A 556 1.86 12.20 -10.70
C TYR A 556 2.11 10.74 -11.07
N ALA A 557 1.10 10.07 -11.64
CA ALA A 557 1.25 8.69 -12.10
C ALA A 557 1.94 8.63 -13.48
N PRO A 558 2.44 7.46 -13.92
CA PRO A 558 3.12 7.32 -15.21
C PRO A 558 2.34 7.87 -16.41
N ALA A 559 1.01 7.73 -16.42
CA ALA A 559 0.15 8.26 -17.48
C ALA A 559 0.28 9.79 -17.63
N GLN A 560 0.27 10.55 -16.52
CA GLN A 560 0.40 12.00 -16.56
C GLN A 560 1.82 12.44 -16.94
N ILE A 561 2.85 11.70 -16.51
CA ILE A 561 4.24 11.97 -16.88
C ILE A 561 4.44 11.79 -18.40
N ILE A 562 3.91 10.71 -18.96
CA ILE A 562 3.96 10.45 -20.40
C ILE A 562 3.23 11.52 -21.19
N ARG A 563 2.06 11.95 -20.69
CA ARG A 563 1.29 13.02 -21.32
C ARG A 563 2.03 14.35 -21.31
N ASP A 564 2.64 14.70 -20.18
CA ASP A 564 3.49 15.90 -20.05
C ASP A 564 4.64 15.85 -21.07
N ALA A 565 5.34 14.72 -21.17
CA ALA A 565 6.40 14.52 -22.15
C ALA A 565 5.89 14.68 -23.60
N ARG A 566 4.71 14.13 -23.92
CA ARG A 566 4.09 14.30 -25.25
C ARG A 566 3.73 15.76 -25.55
N ALA A 567 3.27 16.51 -24.54
CA ALA A 567 3.02 17.95 -24.68
C ALA A 567 4.32 18.74 -24.96
N HIS A 568 5.46 18.23 -24.50
CA HIS A 568 6.80 18.73 -24.81
C HIS A 568 7.38 18.17 -26.13
N GLY A 569 6.58 17.50 -26.95
CA GLY A 569 7.00 16.95 -28.25
C GLY A 569 7.76 15.63 -28.19
N VAL A 570 7.83 14.97 -27.02
CA VAL A 570 8.50 13.67 -26.87
C VAL A 570 7.63 12.55 -27.44
N LYS A 571 8.20 11.78 -28.37
CA LYS A 571 7.58 10.55 -28.87
C LYS A 571 7.73 9.43 -27.83
N VAL A 572 6.62 8.85 -27.40
CA VAL A 572 6.60 7.71 -26.47
C VAL A 572 6.05 6.49 -27.18
N LEU A 573 6.76 5.38 -27.08
CA LEU A 573 6.52 4.14 -27.81
C LEU A 573 6.12 3.01 -26.84
N PRO A 574 5.16 2.14 -27.22
CA PRO A 574 4.61 1.11 -26.35
C PRO A 574 5.63 0.05 -25.98
N VAL A 575 5.29 -0.79 -25.00
CA VAL A 575 6.10 -1.97 -24.70
C VAL A 575 6.13 -2.89 -25.93
N CYS A 576 7.30 -3.45 -26.23
CA CYS A 576 7.49 -4.36 -27.35
C CYS A 576 8.43 -5.50 -26.96
N ALA A 577 8.02 -6.74 -27.25
CA ALA A 577 8.83 -7.94 -27.02
C ALA A 577 10.21 -7.90 -27.71
N GLU A 578 10.31 -7.20 -28.85
CA GLU A 578 11.51 -7.09 -29.67
C GLU A 578 12.44 -5.94 -29.29
N ARG A 579 11.95 -4.93 -28.56
CA ARG A 579 12.73 -3.69 -28.35
C ARG A 579 12.81 -3.25 -26.89
N SER A 580 11.80 -3.54 -26.08
CA SER A 580 11.77 -3.09 -24.69
C SER A 580 12.76 -3.84 -23.80
N TYR A 581 13.21 -3.20 -22.73
CA TYR A 581 13.98 -3.83 -21.65
C TYR A 581 13.14 -3.81 -20.38
N TRP A 582 13.69 -4.26 -19.24
CA TRP A 582 13.02 -4.07 -17.95
C TRP A 582 12.72 -2.58 -17.69
N ASP A 583 13.77 -1.76 -17.72
CA ASP A 583 13.69 -0.30 -17.65
C ASP A 583 13.17 0.30 -18.96
N ASN A 584 12.54 1.47 -18.85
CA ASN A 584 12.24 2.31 -20.01
C ASN A 584 13.56 2.80 -20.61
N VAL A 585 13.65 2.87 -21.94
CA VAL A 585 14.90 3.23 -22.64
C VAL A 585 14.66 4.35 -23.65
N LEU A 586 15.72 5.06 -24.02
CA LEU A 586 15.71 5.96 -25.17
C LEU A 586 16.08 5.18 -26.43
N GLU A 587 15.49 5.55 -27.56
CA GLU A 587 15.87 5.03 -28.88
C GLU A 587 15.68 6.09 -29.97
N PRO A 588 16.38 6.02 -31.11
CA PRO A 588 16.20 6.98 -32.20
C PRO A 588 14.79 6.88 -32.80
N ALA A 589 14.10 8.02 -32.94
CA ALA A 589 12.74 8.08 -33.47
C ALA A 589 12.65 7.98 -35.00
N GLY A 590 13.79 8.08 -35.70
CA GLY A 590 13.92 8.05 -37.16
C GLY A 590 14.00 9.43 -37.83
N ASP A 591 13.71 10.50 -37.11
CA ASP A 591 13.72 11.90 -37.56
C ASP A 591 14.89 12.71 -36.96
N GLY A 592 15.85 12.04 -36.32
CA GLY A 592 16.95 12.65 -35.58
C GLY A 592 16.63 12.98 -34.12
N SER A 593 15.37 12.85 -33.69
CA SER A 593 14.97 12.96 -32.28
C SER A 593 15.07 11.61 -31.56
N LEU A 594 14.98 11.65 -30.22
CA LEU A 594 14.94 10.46 -29.37
C LEU A 594 13.51 10.22 -28.89
N ALA A 595 13.09 8.96 -28.92
CA ALA A 595 11.82 8.49 -28.37
C ALA A 595 12.05 7.71 -27.08
N VAL A 596 11.04 7.74 -26.19
CA VAL A 596 11.02 6.93 -24.97
C VAL A 596 10.27 5.63 -25.25
N ARG A 597 10.96 4.50 -25.18
CA ARG A 597 10.38 3.15 -25.25
C ARG A 597 10.00 2.68 -23.86
N LEU A 598 8.72 2.32 -23.67
CA LEU A 598 8.26 1.78 -22.39
C LEU A 598 8.90 0.41 -22.10
N GLY A 599 9.32 0.22 -20.85
CA GLY A 599 9.92 -1.02 -20.37
C GLY A 599 8.89 -2.01 -19.83
N PHE A 600 9.29 -3.27 -19.69
CA PHE A 600 8.45 -4.35 -19.14
C PHE A 600 7.97 -4.06 -17.71
N ARG A 601 8.71 -3.23 -16.96
CA ARG A 601 8.30 -2.80 -15.60
C ARG A 601 6.97 -2.07 -15.53
N GLN A 602 6.46 -1.54 -16.65
CA GLN A 602 5.14 -0.92 -16.70
C GLN A 602 4.01 -1.95 -16.73
N ILE A 603 4.29 -3.20 -17.09
CA ILE A 603 3.28 -4.26 -17.18
C ILE A 603 3.01 -4.80 -15.78
N LYS A 604 1.75 -4.74 -15.36
CA LYS A 604 1.32 -5.23 -14.06
C LYS A 604 1.49 -6.75 -13.97
N GLY A 605 2.27 -7.20 -12.98
CA GLY A 605 2.41 -8.62 -12.64
C GLY A 605 3.47 -9.38 -13.45
N ILE A 606 4.35 -8.68 -14.16
CA ILE A 606 5.60 -9.25 -14.68
C ILE A 606 6.70 -9.03 -13.62
N SER A 607 7.50 -10.07 -13.35
CA SER A 607 8.64 -9.96 -12.43
C SER A 607 9.84 -9.32 -13.12
N GLU A 608 10.73 -8.70 -12.33
CA GLU A 608 11.96 -8.12 -12.87
C GLU A 608 12.83 -9.17 -13.56
N GLU A 609 12.94 -10.36 -12.95
CA GLU A 609 13.69 -11.49 -13.50
C GLU A 609 13.17 -11.91 -14.88
N ASP A 610 11.85 -12.09 -15.03
CA ASP A 610 11.24 -12.43 -16.32
C ASP A 610 11.52 -11.35 -17.38
N GLY A 611 11.46 -10.07 -16.99
CA GLY A 611 11.77 -8.95 -17.87
C GLY A 611 13.22 -8.94 -18.36
N HIS A 612 14.17 -9.29 -17.49
CA HIS A 612 15.58 -9.43 -17.86
C HIS A 612 15.80 -10.64 -18.77
N TRP A 613 15.16 -11.78 -18.51
CA TRP A 613 15.23 -12.95 -19.40
C TRP A 613 14.68 -12.67 -20.79
N LEU A 614 13.53 -11.98 -20.89
CA LEU A 614 12.95 -11.52 -22.15
C LEU A 614 13.88 -10.62 -22.95
N ALA A 615 14.69 -9.79 -22.29
CA ALA A 615 15.67 -8.96 -22.96
C ALA A 615 16.93 -9.76 -23.34
N ALA A 616 17.46 -10.57 -22.42
CA ALA A 616 18.71 -11.31 -22.59
C ALA A 616 18.63 -12.39 -23.68
N ALA A 617 17.51 -13.12 -23.76
CA ALA A 617 17.33 -14.20 -24.72
C ALA A 617 17.01 -13.73 -26.16
N ARG A 618 16.80 -12.42 -26.35
CA ARG A 618 16.32 -11.83 -27.62
C ARG A 618 17.27 -12.02 -28.79
N GLY A 619 18.59 -11.90 -28.58
CA GLY A 619 19.56 -11.96 -29.68
C GLY A 619 19.18 -11.04 -30.86
N ASN A 620 19.06 -11.60 -32.07
CA ASN A 620 18.63 -10.88 -33.29
C ASN A 620 17.09 -10.70 -33.42
N GLY A 621 16.36 -10.78 -32.31
CA GLY A 621 14.90 -10.76 -32.25
C GLY A 621 14.27 -12.14 -32.18
N TYR A 622 12.99 -12.21 -31.78
CA TYR A 622 12.23 -13.44 -31.59
C TYR A 622 11.46 -13.87 -32.85
N ARG A 623 10.87 -12.93 -33.60
CA ARG A 623 10.07 -13.14 -34.84
C ARG A 623 8.71 -13.83 -34.66
N SER A 624 8.44 -14.46 -33.52
CA SER A 624 7.13 -15.04 -33.18
C SER A 624 6.95 -15.19 -31.67
N ILE A 625 5.71 -15.32 -31.20
CA ILE A 625 5.41 -15.58 -29.78
C ILE A 625 6.03 -16.91 -29.33
N ASP A 626 5.97 -17.93 -30.19
CA ASP A 626 6.57 -19.24 -29.94
C ASP A 626 8.10 -19.16 -29.71
N ALA A 627 8.79 -18.34 -30.50
CA ALA A 627 10.22 -18.13 -30.32
C ALA A 627 10.54 -17.41 -29.00
N VAL A 628 9.68 -16.48 -28.56
CA VAL A 628 9.80 -15.87 -27.22
C VAL A 628 9.66 -16.95 -26.15
N TRP A 629 8.61 -17.78 -26.24
CA TRP A 629 8.35 -18.86 -25.29
C TRP A 629 9.53 -19.83 -25.16
N ARG A 630 10.05 -20.33 -26.29
CA ARG A 630 11.14 -21.32 -26.31
C ARG A 630 12.49 -20.74 -25.90
N ARG A 631 12.82 -19.53 -26.36
CA ARG A 631 14.16 -18.95 -26.14
C ARG A 631 14.28 -18.19 -24.83
N ALA A 632 13.27 -17.40 -24.46
CA ALA A 632 13.27 -16.70 -23.18
C ALA A 632 12.91 -17.62 -22.02
N GLY A 633 12.27 -18.77 -22.30
CA GLY A 633 11.92 -19.76 -21.27
C GLY A 633 10.89 -19.26 -20.26
N VAL A 634 10.19 -18.16 -20.57
CA VAL A 634 9.19 -17.56 -19.69
C VAL A 634 7.87 -18.34 -19.74
N GLY A 635 7.22 -18.49 -18.59
CA GLY A 635 5.96 -19.21 -18.49
C GLY A 635 4.81 -18.55 -19.25
N ARG A 636 3.76 -19.32 -19.54
CA ARG A 636 2.60 -18.86 -20.32
C ARG A 636 1.88 -17.68 -19.66
N GLY A 637 1.92 -17.61 -18.32
CA GLY A 637 1.37 -16.49 -17.56
C GLY A 637 2.03 -15.15 -17.89
N VAL A 638 3.36 -15.13 -18.09
CA VAL A 638 4.11 -13.92 -18.47
C VAL A 638 3.77 -13.52 -19.89
N LEU A 639 3.78 -14.46 -20.83
CA LEU A 639 3.40 -14.22 -22.22
C LEU A 639 1.96 -13.71 -22.34
N SER A 640 1.04 -14.21 -21.52
CA SER A 640 -0.36 -13.76 -21.50
C SER A 640 -0.47 -12.30 -21.06
N ARG A 641 0.36 -11.88 -20.08
CA ARG A 641 0.42 -10.49 -19.62
C ARG A 641 1.06 -9.59 -20.67
N LEU A 642 2.11 -10.07 -21.35
CA LEU A 642 2.77 -9.34 -22.44
C LEU A 642 1.82 -9.16 -23.64
N ALA A 643 1.07 -10.19 -24.01
CA ALA A 643 0.03 -10.11 -25.02
C ALA A 643 -1.09 -9.14 -24.60
N GLY A 644 -1.58 -9.23 -23.36
CA GLY A 644 -2.59 -8.30 -22.84
C GLY A 644 -2.13 -6.83 -22.78
N ALA A 645 -0.82 -6.60 -22.67
CA ALA A 645 -0.20 -5.28 -22.73
C ALA A 645 0.16 -4.84 -24.17
N ASP A 646 -0.35 -5.55 -25.18
CA ASP A 646 -0.11 -5.26 -26.61
C ASP A 646 1.37 -5.35 -27.04
N GLY A 647 2.18 -6.11 -26.28
CA GLY A 647 3.63 -6.21 -26.48
C GLY A 647 4.06 -6.93 -27.77
N PHE A 648 3.12 -7.50 -28.51
CA PHE A 648 3.34 -8.27 -29.73
C PHE A 648 2.82 -7.57 -31.01
N ALA A 649 2.40 -6.32 -30.91
CA ALA A 649 1.87 -5.55 -32.04
C ALA A 649 2.87 -5.43 -33.22
N GLU A 650 4.19 -5.43 -32.96
CA GLU A 650 5.23 -5.38 -34.02
C GLU A 650 5.24 -6.65 -34.91
N TYR A 651 4.62 -7.74 -34.47
CA TYR A 651 4.43 -8.95 -35.27
C TYR A 651 3.22 -8.88 -36.22
N GLY A 652 2.47 -7.77 -36.22
CA GLY A 652 1.23 -7.63 -36.97
C GLY A 652 0.05 -8.40 -36.37
N LEU A 653 0.18 -8.86 -35.13
CA LEU A 653 -0.88 -9.54 -34.39
C LEU A 653 -1.74 -8.52 -33.64
N SER A 654 -3.06 -8.69 -33.69
CA SER A 654 -3.94 -7.98 -32.77
C SER A 654 -3.77 -8.53 -31.36
N ARG A 655 -4.20 -7.76 -30.35
CA ARG A 655 -4.17 -8.20 -28.94
C ARG A 655 -4.90 -9.53 -28.74
N ARG A 656 -6.06 -9.72 -29.39
CA ARG A 656 -6.85 -10.94 -29.30
C ARG A 656 -6.14 -12.12 -29.95
N ASP A 657 -5.52 -11.92 -31.11
CA ASP A 657 -4.74 -12.97 -31.80
C ASP A 657 -3.53 -13.38 -30.95
N ALA A 658 -2.81 -12.41 -30.40
CA ALA A 658 -1.66 -12.70 -29.55
C ALA A 658 -2.05 -13.48 -28.28
N VAL A 659 -3.15 -13.10 -27.61
CA VAL A 659 -3.66 -13.85 -26.45
C VAL A 659 -4.14 -15.24 -26.86
N TRP A 660 -4.75 -15.39 -28.03
CA TRP A 660 -5.18 -16.66 -28.57
C TRP A 660 -3.99 -17.60 -28.85
N GLU A 661 -2.96 -17.11 -29.53
CA GLU A 661 -1.72 -17.86 -29.79
C GLU A 661 -1.04 -18.31 -28.50
N VAL A 662 -0.92 -17.41 -27.51
CA VAL A 662 -0.34 -17.75 -26.20
C VAL A 662 -1.14 -18.85 -25.49
N LYS A 663 -2.46 -18.85 -25.60
CA LYS A 663 -3.32 -19.89 -25.02
C LYS A 663 -3.18 -21.23 -25.74
N GLY A 664 -2.83 -21.21 -27.02
CA GLY A 664 -2.55 -22.40 -27.83
C GLY A 664 -1.25 -23.13 -27.43
N LEU A 665 -0.37 -22.50 -26.66
CA LEU A 665 0.88 -23.13 -26.18
C LEU A 665 0.58 -24.27 -25.19
N GLY A 666 1.27 -25.41 -25.40
CA GLY A 666 1.05 -26.67 -24.67
C GLY A 666 1.43 -26.69 -23.18
N GLY A 667 1.87 -25.56 -22.61
CA GLY A 667 2.22 -25.46 -21.18
C GLY A 667 3.16 -24.29 -20.87
N ASP A 668 3.82 -24.34 -19.72
CA ASP A 668 4.80 -23.31 -19.33
C ASP A 668 6.17 -23.51 -19.99
N LYS A 669 6.50 -24.75 -20.41
CA LYS A 669 7.74 -25.07 -21.12
C LYS A 669 7.46 -26.00 -22.31
N PRO A 670 8.24 -25.90 -23.40
CA PRO A 670 8.15 -26.87 -24.48
C PRO A 670 8.48 -28.27 -23.95
N LEU A 671 7.77 -29.27 -24.45
CA LEU A 671 8.04 -30.67 -24.06
C LEU A 671 9.41 -31.09 -24.61
N PRO A 672 10.22 -31.87 -23.86
CA PRO A 672 11.59 -32.22 -24.24
C PRO A 672 11.74 -32.86 -25.63
N LEU A 673 10.72 -33.59 -26.09
CA LEU A 673 10.71 -34.23 -27.40
C LEU A 673 10.57 -33.22 -28.56
N PHE A 674 9.93 -32.07 -28.31
CA PHE A 674 9.63 -31.01 -29.29
C PHE A 674 10.52 -29.76 -29.10
N GLU A 675 11.64 -29.88 -28.38
CA GLU A 675 12.60 -28.77 -28.23
C GLU A 675 13.29 -28.40 -29.55
N ARG A 676 13.50 -29.38 -30.44
CA ARG A 676 14.26 -29.20 -31.71
C ARG A 676 13.38 -29.13 -32.94
N GLU A 677 12.25 -29.82 -32.94
CA GLU A 677 11.20 -29.67 -33.94
C GLU A 677 10.09 -28.89 -33.27
N GLY A 678 9.93 -27.62 -33.66
CA GLY A 678 8.84 -26.82 -33.13
C GLY A 678 7.54 -27.59 -33.29
N GLU A 679 6.71 -27.63 -32.25
CA GLU A 679 5.30 -27.95 -32.40
C GLU A 679 4.78 -26.95 -33.42
N GLY A 680 4.76 -27.35 -34.70
CA GLY A 680 4.19 -26.60 -35.79
C GLY A 680 2.71 -26.61 -35.55
N LEU A 681 2.24 -25.79 -34.60
CA LEU A 681 0.86 -25.40 -34.56
C LEU A 681 0.61 -24.79 -35.94
N PRO A 682 -0.27 -25.39 -36.76
CA PRO A 682 -0.60 -24.77 -38.03
C PRO A 682 -1.03 -23.33 -37.73
N ALA A 683 -0.57 -22.38 -38.55
CA ALA A 683 -1.05 -21.01 -38.48
C ALA A 683 -2.55 -21.04 -38.79
N ILE A 684 -3.37 -21.26 -37.77
CA ILE A 684 -4.81 -21.10 -37.85
C ILE A 684 -4.96 -19.59 -37.87
N ALA A 685 -5.15 -19.03 -39.07
CA ALA A 685 -5.56 -17.65 -39.22
C ALA A 685 -6.84 -17.47 -38.37
N SER A 686 -6.70 -16.83 -37.22
CA SER A 686 -7.80 -16.58 -36.31
C SER A 686 -8.55 -15.37 -36.85
N ASP A 687 -9.75 -15.59 -37.39
CA ASP A 687 -10.66 -14.50 -37.77
C ASP A 687 -11.39 -13.99 -36.52
N LEU A 688 -10.61 -13.53 -35.53
CA LEU A 688 -11.15 -12.98 -34.29
C LEU A 688 -11.66 -11.56 -34.54
N PRO A 689 -12.79 -11.17 -33.95
CA PRO A 689 -13.29 -9.81 -34.11
C PRO A 689 -12.26 -8.80 -33.63
N ALA A 690 -11.99 -7.76 -34.44
CA ALA A 690 -11.14 -6.65 -34.03
C ALA A 690 -11.71 -5.99 -32.77
N MET A 691 -10.82 -5.58 -31.85
CA MET A 691 -11.23 -4.75 -30.71
C MET A 691 -11.54 -3.33 -31.19
N SER A 692 -12.61 -2.76 -30.65
CA SER A 692 -12.89 -1.34 -30.77
C SER A 692 -11.87 -0.52 -29.99
N GLU A 693 -11.72 0.75 -30.35
CA GLU A 693 -10.79 1.66 -29.65
C GLU A 693 -11.08 1.79 -28.15
N ARG A 694 -12.36 1.71 -27.75
CA ARG A 694 -12.79 1.71 -26.33
C ARG A 694 -12.27 0.50 -25.58
N GLU A 695 -12.39 -0.70 -26.18
CA GLU A 695 -11.89 -1.95 -25.60
C GLU A 695 -10.36 -1.95 -25.49
N GLU A 696 -9.66 -1.45 -26.52
CA GLU A 696 -8.19 -1.34 -26.52
C GLU A 696 -7.69 -0.42 -25.38
N VAL A 697 -8.31 0.75 -25.21
CA VAL A 697 -7.97 1.68 -24.13
C VAL A 697 -8.26 1.07 -22.76
N PHE A 698 -9.39 0.38 -22.62
CA PHE A 698 -9.72 -0.32 -21.38
C PHE A 698 -8.65 -1.35 -21.00
N GLU A 699 -8.26 -2.21 -21.94
CA GLU A 699 -7.25 -3.24 -21.70
C GLU A 699 -5.85 -2.65 -21.45
N ASP A 700 -5.51 -1.51 -22.06
CA ASP A 700 -4.28 -0.77 -21.75
C ASP A 700 -4.19 -0.38 -20.26
N TYR A 701 -5.28 0.16 -19.70
CA TYR A 701 -5.33 0.52 -18.28
C TYR A 701 -5.30 -0.71 -17.35
N VAL A 702 -5.89 -1.83 -17.78
CA VAL A 702 -5.81 -3.10 -17.02
C VAL A 702 -4.38 -3.63 -16.99
N ALA A 703 -3.69 -3.59 -18.12
CA ALA A 703 -2.36 -4.19 -18.28
C ALA A 703 -1.22 -3.29 -17.77
N THR A 704 -1.26 -2.00 -18.08
CA THR A 704 -0.14 -1.05 -17.82
C THR A 704 -0.53 0.18 -17.02
N ARG A 705 -1.83 0.34 -16.68
CA ARG A 705 -2.39 1.52 -15.98
C ARG A 705 -2.22 2.85 -16.72
N LEU A 706 -1.87 2.82 -17.99
CA LEU A 706 -1.77 3.97 -18.87
C LEU A 706 -2.17 3.55 -20.27
N THR A 707 -2.51 4.49 -21.14
CA THR A 707 -2.69 4.23 -22.57
C THR A 707 -1.87 5.24 -23.38
N LEU A 708 -1.37 4.76 -24.52
CA LEU A 708 -0.73 5.62 -25.53
C LEU A 708 -1.71 6.06 -26.62
N ARG A 709 -2.95 5.55 -26.61
CA ARG A 709 -4.05 5.89 -27.52
C ARG A 709 -4.81 7.13 -27.01
N ASP A 710 -6.07 7.28 -27.40
CA ASP A 710 -6.93 8.38 -26.95
C ASP A 710 -7.32 8.27 -25.46
N HIS A 711 -7.59 9.44 -24.85
CA HIS A 711 -7.96 9.53 -23.44
C HIS A 711 -9.41 9.04 -23.21
N PRO A 712 -9.72 8.32 -22.10
CA PRO A 712 -11.05 7.75 -21.87
C PRO A 712 -12.21 8.75 -21.95
N VAL A 713 -12.01 9.98 -21.46
CA VAL A 713 -13.03 11.03 -21.51
C VAL A 713 -13.41 11.40 -22.94
N ARG A 714 -12.44 11.37 -23.88
CA ARG A 714 -12.70 11.66 -25.31
C ARG A 714 -13.64 10.63 -25.92
N LEU A 715 -13.42 9.36 -25.59
CA LEU A 715 -14.23 8.24 -26.07
C LEU A 715 -15.65 8.26 -25.50
N LEU A 716 -15.82 8.78 -24.27
CA LEU A 716 -17.10 8.90 -23.55
C LEU A 716 -17.81 10.25 -23.77
N ARG A 717 -17.26 11.15 -24.61
CA ARG A 717 -17.88 12.47 -24.89
C ARG A 717 -19.35 12.38 -25.33
N PRO A 718 -19.77 11.43 -26.20
CA PRO A 718 -21.16 11.31 -26.61
C PRO A 718 -22.12 11.07 -25.44
N GLU A 719 -21.72 10.26 -24.47
CA GLU A 719 -22.51 9.89 -23.29
C GLU A 719 -22.45 10.95 -22.17
N ILE A 720 -21.30 11.61 -22.00
CA ILE A 720 -21.10 12.67 -20.98
C ILE A 720 -21.89 13.95 -21.31
N GLY A 721 -22.04 14.27 -22.60
CA GLY A 721 -22.63 15.51 -23.07
C GLY A 721 -21.66 16.69 -23.09
N ARG A 722 -22.19 17.92 -23.17
CA ARG A 722 -21.37 19.14 -23.29
C ARG A 722 -20.76 19.54 -21.94
N PHE A 723 -19.45 19.78 -21.93
CA PHE A 723 -18.71 20.39 -20.83
C PHE A 723 -17.61 21.31 -21.37
N THR A 724 -17.01 22.12 -20.49
CA THR A 724 -15.89 23.01 -20.81
C THR A 724 -14.58 22.25 -20.69
N GLU A 725 -13.85 22.15 -21.80
CA GLU A 725 -12.54 21.49 -21.86
C GLU A 725 -11.51 22.24 -20.99
N ALA A 726 -10.61 21.50 -20.33
CA ALA A 726 -9.57 22.06 -19.47
C ALA A 726 -8.68 23.09 -20.19
N ALA A 727 -8.37 22.85 -21.48
CA ALA A 727 -7.63 23.82 -22.29
C ALA A 727 -8.39 25.14 -22.48
N ALA A 728 -9.72 25.09 -22.62
CA ALA A 728 -10.57 26.27 -22.79
C ALA A 728 -10.70 27.10 -21.51
N ILE A 729 -10.56 26.49 -20.32
CA ILE A 729 -10.64 27.19 -19.03
C ILE A 729 -9.61 28.31 -18.92
N ARG A 730 -8.42 28.15 -19.52
CA ARG A 730 -7.37 29.18 -19.50
C ARG A 730 -7.82 30.51 -20.12
N ASN A 731 -8.75 30.45 -21.08
CA ASN A 731 -9.27 31.61 -21.79
C ASN A 731 -10.64 32.06 -21.29
N ALA A 732 -11.25 31.35 -20.35
CA ALA A 732 -12.56 31.69 -19.82
C ALA A 732 -12.49 32.95 -18.90
N PRO A 733 -13.52 33.82 -18.95
CA PRO A 733 -13.71 34.92 -18.02
C PRO A 733 -13.76 34.50 -16.54
N ASP A 734 -13.19 35.33 -15.67
CA ASP A 734 -13.30 35.15 -14.21
C ASP A 734 -14.77 35.21 -13.76
N ARG A 735 -15.11 34.46 -12.70
CA ARG A 735 -16.45 34.34 -12.10
C ARG A 735 -17.54 33.73 -13.00
N GLN A 736 -17.20 33.25 -14.19
CA GLN A 736 -18.14 32.56 -15.05
C GLN A 736 -18.53 31.20 -14.46
N TRP A 737 -19.79 30.82 -14.64
CA TRP A 737 -20.25 29.46 -14.36
C TRP A 737 -19.79 28.51 -15.46
N ILE A 738 -19.04 27.49 -15.08
CA ILE A 738 -18.55 26.46 -15.98
C ILE A 738 -18.83 25.07 -15.41
N THR A 739 -18.95 24.11 -16.32
CA THR A 739 -19.07 22.70 -16.01
C THR A 739 -17.86 21.98 -16.59
N VAL A 740 -17.13 21.28 -15.74
CA VAL A 740 -15.94 20.50 -16.10
C VAL A 740 -16.21 19.03 -15.80
N THR A 741 -15.74 18.13 -16.66
CA THR A 741 -15.87 16.69 -16.45
C THR A 741 -14.53 16.03 -16.71
N GLY A 742 -14.08 15.16 -15.81
CA GLY A 742 -12.82 14.47 -15.98
C GLY A 742 -12.59 13.35 -14.98
N LEU A 743 -11.56 12.55 -15.25
CA LEU A 743 -11.07 11.51 -14.35
C LEU A 743 -10.45 12.16 -13.12
N VAL A 744 -10.77 11.64 -11.93
CA VAL A 744 -10.19 12.14 -10.68
C VAL A 744 -8.78 11.60 -10.51
N ILE A 745 -7.79 12.48 -10.59
CA ILE A 745 -6.36 12.11 -10.50
C ILE A 745 -5.86 12.15 -9.06
N THR A 746 -6.20 13.22 -8.36
CA THR A 746 -5.75 13.47 -6.99
C THR A 746 -6.86 14.10 -6.17
N ARG A 747 -6.91 13.68 -4.90
CA ARG A 747 -7.74 14.29 -3.87
C ARG A 747 -6.81 14.72 -2.73
N GLN A 748 -6.88 15.99 -2.34
CA GLN A 748 -6.04 16.53 -1.28
C GLN A 748 -6.92 17.24 -0.25
N ARG A 749 -6.66 17.01 1.04
CA ARG A 749 -7.32 17.71 2.14
C ARG A 749 -6.26 18.19 3.12
N PRO A 750 -5.58 19.31 2.84
CA PRO A 750 -4.54 19.82 3.72
C PRO A 750 -5.11 20.11 5.11
N GLY A 751 -4.43 19.66 6.17
CA GLY A 751 -4.86 19.89 7.56
C GLY A 751 -4.97 21.37 7.92
N THR A 752 -4.33 22.25 7.15
CA THR A 752 -4.27 23.71 7.37
C THR A 752 -5.29 24.50 6.58
N ALA A 753 -6.04 23.86 5.68
CA ALA A 753 -7.02 24.52 4.84
C ALA A 753 -8.45 24.48 5.44
N SER A 754 -8.57 24.40 6.78
CA SER A 754 -9.86 24.38 7.49
C SER A 754 -10.88 23.39 6.91
N GLY A 755 -10.40 22.22 6.46
CA GLY A 755 -11.24 21.15 5.92
C GLY A 755 -11.61 21.25 4.43
N VAL A 756 -11.10 22.24 3.67
CA VAL A 756 -11.25 22.36 2.21
C VAL A 756 -10.58 21.20 1.49
N ILE A 757 -11.22 20.70 0.44
CA ILE A 757 -10.71 19.61 -0.40
C ILE A 757 -10.38 20.15 -1.79
N PHE A 758 -9.21 19.78 -2.29
CA PHE A 758 -8.79 20.04 -3.66
C PHE A 758 -8.91 18.76 -4.48
N LEU A 759 -9.66 18.84 -5.57
CA LEU A 759 -9.79 17.76 -6.55
C LEU A 759 -9.10 18.19 -7.85
N THR A 760 -8.30 17.30 -8.42
CA THR A 760 -7.83 17.46 -9.81
C THR A 760 -8.63 16.55 -10.72
N LEU A 761 -9.27 17.12 -11.72
CA LEU A 761 -9.92 16.38 -12.80
C LEU A 761 -9.05 16.43 -14.06
N GLU A 762 -8.96 15.32 -14.79
CA GLU A 762 -8.24 15.22 -16.05
C GLU A 762 -9.18 14.86 -17.20
N ASP A 763 -9.14 15.65 -18.27
CA ASP A 763 -9.81 15.36 -19.54
C ASP A 763 -8.77 15.16 -20.66
N ASP A 764 -9.21 14.97 -21.91
CA ASP A 764 -8.31 14.77 -23.05
C ASP A 764 -7.49 16.00 -23.45
N THR A 765 -7.81 17.19 -22.91
CA THR A 765 -7.15 18.46 -23.22
C THR A 765 -6.23 18.98 -22.11
N GLY A 766 -6.46 18.59 -20.85
CA GLY A 766 -5.56 18.88 -19.74
C GLY A 766 -6.14 18.55 -18.38
N VAL A 767 -5.71 19.32 -17.38
CA VAL A 767 -6.16 19.18 -15.98
C VAL A 767 -6.94 20.41 -15.53
N SER A 768 -8.01 20.18 -14.77
CA SER A 768 -8.86 21.19 -14.15
C SER A 768 -8.79 21.05 -12.63
N ASN A 769 -8.43 22.15 -11.96
CA ASN A 769 -8.37 22.18 -10.49
C ASN A 769 -9.73 22.60 -9.92
N VAL A 770 -10.25 21.83 -8.99
CA VAL A 770 -11.55 22.06 -8.35
C VAL A 770 -11.35 22.23 -6.84
N ILE A 771 -12.00 23.24 -6.27
CA ILE A 771 -12.04 23.52 -4.84
C ILE A 771 -13.42 23.12 -4.30
N VAL A 772 -13.44 22.24 -3.30
CA VAL A 772 -14.64 21.79 -2.62
C VAL A 772 -14.61 22.26 -1.17
N TRP A 773 -15.53 23.17 -0.84
CA TRP A 773 -15.70 23.69 0.52
C TRP A 773 -16.37 22.67 1.45
N PRO A 774 -16.16 22.74 2.77
CA PRO A 774 -16.73 21.78 3.73
C PRO A 774 -18.24 21.55 3.57
N GLY A 775 -19.04 22.62 3.44
CA GLY A 775 -20.50 22.47 3.28
C GLY A 775 -20.91 21.79 1.97
N THR A 776 -20.16 22.01 0.87
CA THR A 776 -20.40 21.29 -0.40
C THR A 776 -19.94 19.84 -0.28
N PHE A 777 -18.84 19.58 0.42
CA PHE A 777 -18.33 18.25 0.66
C PHE A 777 -19.30 17.40 1.50
N GLU A 778 -19.87 17.96 2.57
CA GLU A 778 -20.87 17.26 3.38
C GLU A 778 -22.07 16.81 2.54
N LYS A 779 -22.53 17.66 1.61
CA LYS A 779 -23.64 17.35 0.71
C LYS A 779 -23.29 16.30 -0.35
N TYR A 780 -22.08 16.35 -0.91
CA TYR A 780 -21.64 15.50 -2.03
C TYR A 780 -20.53 14.51 -1.64
N ARG A 781 -20.53 14.06 -0.39
CA ARG A 781 -19.44 13.25 0.19
C ARG A 781 -19.17 11.99 -0.62
N LYS A 782 -20.23 11.24 -0.97
CA LYS A 782 -20.13 9.99 -1.74
C LYS A 782 -19.47 10.23 -3.10
N GLN A 783 -19.91 11.25 -3.83
CA GLN A 783 -19.39 11.61 -5.15
C GLN A 783 -17.93 12.04 -5.08
N VAL A 784 -17.56 12.82 -4.05
CA VAL A 784 -16.18 13.30 -3.87
C VAL A 784 -15.24 12.16 -3.45
N MET A 785 -15.69 11.21 -2.62
CA MET A 785 -14.84 10.11 -2.11
C MET A 785 -14.69 8.99 -3.13
N ALA A 786 -15.80 8.50 -3.69
CA ALA A 786 -15.82 7.30 -4.52
C ALA A 786 -15.79 7.59 -6.04
N GLY A 787 -16.16 8.81 -6.45
CA GLY A 787 -16.31 9.14 -7.87
C GLY A 787 -14.98 9.15 -8.61
N ARG A 788 -14.81 8.27 -9.59
CA ARG A 788 -13.63 8.13 -10.48
C ARG A 788 -13.73 9.01 -11.72
N LEU A 789 -14.93 9.17 -12.26
CA LEU A 789 -15.26 10.13 -13.32
C LEU A 789 -16.32 11.07 -12.76
N VAL A 790 -16.01 12.36 -12.65
CA VAL A 790 -16.88 13.31 -11.95
C VAL A 790 -17.13 14.52 -12.82
N ARG A 791 -18.40 14.95 -12.85
CA ARG A 791 -18.82 16.23 -13.43
C ARG A 791 -19.01 17.25 -12.32
N VAL A 792 -18.33 18.40 -12.44
CA VAL A 792 -18.39 19.49 -11.48
C VAL A 792 -18.88 20.75 -12.15
N THR A 793 -19.94 21.33 -11.62
CA THR A 793 -20.43 22.66 -12.01
C THR A 793 -20.14 23.65 -10.90
N GLY A 794 -19.52 24.78 -11.27
CA GLY A 794 -19.04 25.75 -10.32
C GLY A 794 -18.67 27.08 -10.94
N ARG A 795 -18.24 28.01 -10.09
CA ARG A 795 -17.72 29.31 -10.54
C ARG A 795 -16.22 29.22 -10.75
N LEU A 796 -15.76 29.68 -11.90
CA LEU A 796 -14.34 29.84 -12.18
C LEU A 796 -13.79 31.00 -11.34
N GLN A 797 -12.68 30.76 -10.63
CA GLN A 797 -11.84 31.76 -10.01
C GLN A 797 -10.51 31.79 -10.75
N ARG A 798 -10.13 32.98 -11.20
CA ARG A 798 -8.90 33.19 -11.97
C ARG A 798 -8.04 34.25 -11.31
N GLU A 799 -6.75 33.92 -11.17
CA GLU A 799 -5.72 34.87 -10.80
C GLU A 799 -4.50 34.69 -11.71
N GLY A 800 -4.38 35.55 -12.72
CA GLY A 800 -3.37 35.41 -13.77
C GLY A 800 -3.63 34.17 -14.64
N ILE A 801 -2.68 33.24 -14.64
CA ILE A 801 -2.77 31.95 -15.35
C ILE A 801 -3.35 30.82 -14.50
N VAL A 802 -3.45 31.03 -13.18
CA VAL A 802 -3.93 30.01 -12.24
C VAL A 802 -5.45 30.07 -12.20
N THR A 803 -6.08 28.92 -12.43
CA THR A 803 -7.54 28.77 -12.50
C THR A 803 -8.02 27.68 -11.56
N HIS A 804 -9.05 27.99 -10.77
CA HIS A 804 -9.73 27.06 -9.89
C HIS A 804 -11.24 27.10 -10.11
N VAL A 805 -11.89 25.94 -10.13
CA VAL A 805 -13.35 25.86 -10.19
C VAL A 805 -13.87 25.62 -8.78
N VAL A 806 -14.58 26.61 -8.22
CA VAL A 806 -15.23 26.46 -6.93
C VAL A 806 -16.51 25.66 -7.11
N SER A 807 -16.50 24.41 -6.63
CA SER A 807 -17.59 23.46 -6.85
C SER A 807 -18.88 23.93 -6.18
N SER A 808 -20.00 23.87 -6.91
CA SER A 808 -21.34 24.08 -6.35
C SER A 808 -22.21 22.83 -6.46
N ARG A 809 -22.05 22.06 -7.55
CA ARG A 809 -22.72 20.78 -7.79
C ARG A 809 -21.69 19.77 -8.29
N ILE A 810 -21.75 18.56 -7.74
CA ILE A 810 -20.84 17.45 -8.08
C ILE A 810 -21.71 16.23 -8.40
N GLU A 811 -21.45 15.62 -9.55
CA GLU A 811 -22.18 14.47 -10.07
C GLU A 811 -21.19 13.35 -10.39
N ASP A 812 -21.49 12.14 -9.92
CA ASP A 812 -20.68 10.95 -10.19
C ASP A 812 -21.13 10.33 -11.52
N LEU A 813 -20.20 10.23 -12.47
CA LEU A 813 -20.40 9.61 -13.78
C LEU A 813 -19.58 8.32 -13.92
N SER A 814 -19.07 7.77 -12.81
CA SER A 814 -18.18 6.60 -12.83
C SER A 814 -18.79 5.36 -13.46
N CYS A 815 -20.12 5.25 -13.49
CA CYS A 815 -20.83 4.17 -14.18
C CYS A 815 -20.53 4.13 -15.70
N LEU A 816 -20.20 5.28 -16.31
CA LEU A 816 -19.81 5.35 -17.72
C LEU A 816 -18.42 4.77 -17.99
N LEU A 817 -17.56 4.64 -16.97
CA LEU A 817 -16.27 3.99 -17.15
C LEU A 817 -16.42 2.48 -17.36
N ASP A 818 -17.48 1.90 -16.80
CA ASP A 818 -17.74 0.47 -16.91
C ASP A 818 -18.25 0.09 -18.32
N THR A 819 -18.68 1.06 -19.14
CA THR A 819 -19.07 0.85 -20.54
C THR A 819 -17.90 0.90 -21.53
N LEU A 820 -16.69 1.26 -21.09
CA LEU A 820 -15.50 1.28 -21.95
C LEU A 820 -15.12 -0.14 -22.43
N GLY A 821 -15.30 -1.15 -21.58
CA GLY A 821 -14.95 -2.54 -21.87
C GLY A 821 -16.01 -3.32 -22.64
N ASP A 822 -17.25 -2.83 -22.71
CA ASP A 822 -18.36 -3.52 -23.37
C ASP A 822 -19.30 -2.50 -24.05
N ALA A 823 -19.04 -2.24 -25.33
CA ALA A 823 -19.81 -1.29 -26.12
C ALA A 823 -21.29 -1.71 -26.31
N SER A 824 -21.62 -2.99 -26.06
CA SER A 824 -22.97 -3.53 -26.28
C SER A 824 -23.93 -3.31 -25.09
N SER A 825 -23.41 -2.93 -23.92
CA SER A 825 -24.20 -2.75 -22.68
C SER A 825 -24.55 -1.28 -22.35
N ALA A 826 -24.28 -0.34 -23.25
CA ALA A 826 -24.61 1.09 -23.07
C ALA A 826 -26.12 1.37 -22.83
N GLY A 827 -27.02 0.47 -23.23
CA GLY A 827 -28.47 0.60 -23.03
C GLY A 827 -29.02 0.00 -21.73
N THR A 828 -28.19 -0.65 -20.91
CA THR A 828 -28.62 -1.40 -19.70
C THR A 828 -27.86 -0.92 -18.46
N LEU A 829 -27.63 0.39 -18.37
CA LEU A 829 -26.94 1.01 -17.24
C LEU A 829 -27.82 0.94 -15.97
N ILE A 830 -27.33 0.21 -14.96
CA ILE A 830 -27.80 0.35 -13.58
C ILE A 830 -26.88 1.39 -12.94
N ASP A 831 -27.45 2.50 -12.47
CA ASP A 831 -26.69 3.51 -11.72
C ASP A 831 -26.67 3.10 -10.23
N PRO A 832 -25.54 2.57 -9.71
CA PRO A 832 -25.43 2.16 -8.31
C PRO A 832 -25.48 3.33 -7.32
N THR A 833 -25.56 4.58 -7.81
CA THR A 833 -25.72 5.77 -6.97
C THR A 833 -27.17 6.20 -6.78
N HIS A 834 -28.09 5.75 -7.64
CA HIS A 834 -29.52 6.06 -7.54
C HIS A 834 -30.36 4.92 -6.94
N ASP A 835 -29.89 3.67 -7.02
CA ASP A 835 -30.66 2.53 -6.53
C ASP A 835 -30.30 2.23 -5.07
N ASN A 836 -31.23 2.53 -4.16
CA ASN A 836 -31.20 1.96 -2.81
C ASN A 836 -31.31 0.43 -2.94
N ALA A 837 -30.69 -0.31 -2.02
CA ALA A 837 -30.75 -1.78 -1.97
C ALA A 837 -32.18 -2.35 -1.85
N ASP A 838 -33.19 -1.48 -1.75
CA ASP A 838 -34.59 -1.77 -1.56
C ASP A 838 -35.29 -2.16 -2.89
N ASP A 839 -34.75 -1.76 -4.04
CA ASP A 839 -35.37 -2.02 -5.35
C ASP A 839 -35.21 -3.48 -5.84
N VAL A 840 -34.44 -4.30 -5.11
CA VAL A 840 -34.39 -5.75 -5.33
C VAL A 840 -35.71 -6.44 -4.94
N LYS A 841 -36.64 -5.75 -4.24
CA LYS A 841 -37.93 -6.34 -3.84
C LYS A 841 -39.01 -6.31 -4.92
N ARG A 842 -38.89 -5.56 -6.03
CA ARG A 842 -39.88 -5.54 -7.12
C ARG A 842 -39.25 -5.21 -8.50
N PRO A 843 -38.92 -6.21 -9.34
CA PRO A 843 -38.18 -5.97 -10.59
C PRO A 843 -39.07 -5.58 -11.80
N THR A 844 -40.16 -4.84 -11.61
CA THR A 844 -40.98 -4.37 -12.75
C THR A 844 -41.47 -2.92 -12.58
N PRO A 845 -41.37 -2.08 -13.64
CA PRO A 845 -41.89 -0.71 -13.61
C PRO A 845 -43.42 -0.73 -13.61
N SER A 846 -44.02 0.09 -12.74
CA SER A 846 -45.45 0.36 -12.72
C SER A 846 -45.84 1.33 -13.85
N GLY A 847 -46.65 0.88 -14.80
CA GLY A 847 -47.49 1.77 -15.63
C GLY A 847 -47.74 1.33 -17.07
N GLU A 848 -48.87 0.66 -17.31
CA GLU A 848 -49.95 1.02 -18.26
C GLU A 848 -50.70 -0.22 -18.80
N TYR A 849 -52.03 -0.14 -18.74
CA TYR A 849 -52.98 -1.19 -19.12
C TYR A 849 -52.96 -1.44 -20.64
N GLY A 850 -52.61 -2.67 -21.05
CA GLY A 850 -52.82 -3.23 -22.39
C GLY A 850 -53.52 -4.60 -22.30
N PRO A 851 -54.25 -5.05 -23.34
CA PRO A 851 -55.22 -6.12 -23.22
C PRO A 851 -54.56 -7.47 -22.88
N ARG A 852 -55.22 -8.24 -22.00
CA ARG A 852 -54.80 -9.57 -21.55
C ARG A 852 -54.42 -10.46 -22.74
N ARG A 853 -53.12 -10.77 -22.88
CA ARG A 853 -52.65 -11.87 -23.73
C ARG A 853 -53.14 -13.20 -23.14
N PRO A 854 -53.57 -14.16 -23.99
CA PRO A 854 -54.05 -15.46 -23.51
C PRO A 854 -52.89 -16.27 -22.90
N GLU A 855 -53.21 -17.04 -21.86
CA GLU A 855 -52.28 -17.92 -21.14
C GLU A 855 -51.54 -18.84 -22.13
N ARG A 856 -50.21 -18.68 -22.21
CA ARG A 856 -49.34 -19.64 -22.90
C ARG A 856 -49.03 -20.79 -21.94
N LYS A 857 -49.28 -22.02 -22.41
CA LYS A 857 -48.85 -23.25 -21.74
C LYS A 857 -47.34 -23.21 -21.45
N PRO A 858 -46.87 -23.82 -20.34
CA PRO A 858 -45.45 -23.90 -20.03
C PRO A 858 -44.71 -24.59 -21.19
N LEU A 859 -43.55 -24.03 -21.55
CA LEU A 859 -42.65 -24.64 -22.53
C LEU A 859 -42.15 -25.99 -22.00
N SER A 860 -41.88 -26.93 -22.90
CA SER A 860 -41.34 -28.25 -22.52
C SER A 860 -39.99 -28.12 -21.81
N GLU A 861 -39.67 -29.08 -20.95
CA GLU A 861 -38.41 -29.11 -20.20
C GLU A 861 -37.19 -29.07 -21.13
N GLU A 862 -37.28 -29.63 -22.35
CA GLU A 862 -36.22 -29.55 -23.37
C GLU A 862 -35.96 -28.12 -23.85
N ILE A 863 -37.00 -27.33 -24.15
CA ILE A 863 -36.84 -25.92 -24.58
C ILE A 863 -36.35 -25.05 -23.43
N THR A 864 -36.77 -25.38 -22.20
CA THR A 864 -36.31 -24.69 -20.99
C THR A 864 -34.84 -24.98 -20.69
N ALA A 865 -34.41 -26.23 -20.90
CA ALA A 865 -33.01 -26.63 -20.82
C ALA A 865 -32.15 -26.03 -21.94
N GLU A 866 -32.71 -25.86 -23.15
CA GLU A 866 -32.03 -25.23 -24.28
C GLU A 866 -31.89 -23.72 -24.09
N LEU A 867 -32.89 -23.05 -23.51
CA LEU A 867 -32.81 -21.65 -23.07
C LEU A 867 -31.84 -21.45 -21.90
N GLN A 868 -31.77 -22.39 -20.96
CA GLN A 868 -30.77 -22.38 -19.88
C GLN A 868 -29.36 -22.63 -20.39
N ARG A 869 -29.17 -23.52 -21.38
CA ARG A 869 -27.89 -23.69 -22.08
C ARG A 869 -27.51 -22.44 -22.86
N ALA A 870 -28.46 -21.79 -23.54
CA ALA A 870 -28.23 -20.52 -24.24
C ALA A 870 -27.91 -19.36 -23.27
N GLN A 871 -28.49 -19.35 -22.07
CA GLN A 871 -28.14 -18.41 -21.01
C GLN A 871 -26.74 -18.72 -20.42
N GLN A 872 -26.40 -19.98 -20.17
CA GLN A 872 -25.06 -20.36 -19.71
C GLN A 872 -23.98 -20.08 -20.76
N LEU A 873 -24.28 -20.21 -22.05
CA LEU A 873 -23.38 -19.81 -23.14
C LEU A 873 -23.17 -18.28 -23.21
N ARG A 874 -24.17 -17.47 -22.85
CA ARG A 874 -24.04 -16.00 -22.76
C ARG A 874 -23.22 -15.52 -21.55
N TYR A 875 -23.13 -16.31 -20.49
CA TYR A 875 -22.32 -16.02 -19.30
C TYR A 875 -21.01 -16.82 -19.22
N GLY A 876 -20.72 -17.65 -20.23
CA GLY A 876 -19.55 -18.54 -20.29
C GLY A 876 -18.27 -17.94 -20.89
N THR A 877 -18.30 -16.68 -21.34
CA THR A 877 -17.11 -15.99 -21.86
C THR A 877 -16.92 -14.65 -21.15
N GLY A 878 -16.13 -14.65 -20.07
CA GLY A 878 -15.38 -13.46 -19.63
C GLY A 878 -16.14 -12.18 -19.23
N GLY A 879 -17.47 -12.20 -19.08
CA GLY A 879 -18.24 -11.07 -18.57
C GLY A 879 -17.95 -10.83 -17.09
N ARG A 880 -16.94 -10.01 -16.78
CA ARG A 880 -16.64 -9.57 -15.40
C ARG A 880 -17.77 -8.71 -14.89
N HIS A 881 -18.27 -8.97 -13.68
CA HIS A 881 -19.33 -8.17 -13.05
C HIS A 881 -18.93 -6.67 -13.05
N PRO A 882 -19.83 -5.71 -13.34
CA PRO A 882 -19.48 -4.28 -13.43
C PRO A 882 -18.73 -3.76 -12.20
N ARG A 883 -19.12 -4.21 -11.00
CA ARG A 883 -18.41 -3.91 -9.73
C ARG A 883 -16.97 -4.45 -9.65
N GLU A 884 -16.65 -5.57 -10.30
CA GLU A 884 -15.27 -6.11 -10.35
C GLU A 884 -14.38 -5.39 -11.36
N GLN A 885 -14.97 -4.89 -12.45
CA GLN A 885 -14.28 -4.03 -13.41
C GLN A 885 -13.94 -2.69 -12.76
N ALA A 886 -14.87 -2.16 -11.96
CA ALA A 886 -14.73 -0.89 -11.27
C ALA A 886 -13.55 -0.84 -10.28
N LYS A 887 -13.26 -1.94 -9.57
CA LYS A 887 -12.12 -2.04 -8.61
C LYS A 887 -10.74 -2.06 -9.30
N LYS A 888 -10.66 -2.28 -10.62
CA LYS A 888 -9.38 -2.49 -11.34
C LYS A 888 -8.88 -1.26 -12.13
N LEU A 889 -9.75 -0.29 -12.38
CA LEU A 889 -9.51 0.82 -13.31
C LEU A 889 -9.42 2.16 -12.58
N PHE A 890 -8.40 2.95 -12.94
CA PHE A 890 -8.20 4.32 -12.45
C PHE A 890 -8.19 4.44 -10.93
N TYR A 891 -7.22 3.80 -10.26
CA TYR A 891 -6.91 4.15 -8.89
C TYR A 891 -6.43 5.61 -8.86
N SER A 892 -7.24 6.48 -8.28
CA SER A 892 -6.79 7.78 -7.81
C SER A 892 -5.69 7.57 -6.78
N ARG A 893 -4.67 8.43 -6.80
CA ARG A 893 -3.79 8.54 -5.64
C ARG A 893 -4.59 9.21 -4.53
N ASP A 894 -5.15 8.37 -3.67
CA ASP A 894 -5.92 8.80 -2.52
C ASP A 894 -4.96 9.32 -1.44
N PHE A 895 -5.09 10.62 -1.16
CA PHE A 895 -4.58 11.42 -0.04
C PHE A 895 -3.12 11.21 0.40
N HIS A 896 -2.28 12.22 0.10
CA HIS A 896 -1.10 12.60 0.88
C HIS A 896 -1.45 13.70 1.88
#